data_AF-A0A2T0FGQ6-F1
#
_entry.id   AF-A0A2T0FGQ6-F1
#
_cell.length_a   1.000
_cell.length_b   1.000
_cell.length_c   1.000
_cell.angle_alpha   90.00
_cell.angle_beta   90.00
_cell.angle_gamma   90.00
#
_symmetry.space_group_name_H-M   'P 1'
#
loop_
_entity.id
_entity.type
_entity.pdbx_description
1 polymer ?
#
loop_
_entity_poly.entity_id
_entity_poly.type
_entity_poly.pdbx_seq_one_letter_code
_entity_poly.pdbx_strand_id
1 'polypeptide(L)'
;MNFHRSTDVDRPLRVKLGYLERQRESLPMSAVIEDPALGLSVLGSRSPVTMTIQAQVFSSAKPLSQDIWLPQKLPELIPKWNEWVDIPIDVKDLPLDACLCVTIWGPSGGAEMQVYGGTTLPLFDNTDNTLMQGRQKLKIWLDQKADGLPNTSTPATGSTNPMNRLELLMKRHQTGHIKALDWLDNLAFRRIEKINQESLVRGADDHFLFIELPVYDADMVFNDHYYKRDQEPAPTFQLPTPVTVFDDEAQQSVMVVYDPEFAKESPIQSKHRRLVRSAAHDKDLRPNPQIRDELAAIMNFSPVRELTSDEKNLVWKFRHYLTRHPAALSKFVRSVTWDDSHEAQEAVEVLHLWARIDVADALGLLGPGTTNARVRAYAVDRLRNASDHDLKLYLLQLVEALKFEPWSVSPAKSYLARFLINRAILNPILGNFFYWYVSVQSAERRYGAQIYQPILRHYLTALPGAPDGEGQIMQIKFQVKFINKLLDLAKMVKQSKESRPRRIEQLRDYVSDPRNELASFLPTILPIDPTVVIVGCVAEECTVFKSSMQPLKIVLKTQGGGTYPIIFKSGDDLRQDQLVIQIIQLMDQLLRNENLDLKLTPYSVLATSPSDGAMQFVPNETVAHVIGEYHGILPFLRKYNADTNAPYGVKVEVMDTFVRSCAGYAVITYLLGVGDRHLENLLLTFDGHFLHIDFGYILGQDPKPFPPMIKLPIHLIDGMGGITSDNYVKFCSYCFTAFTTLRRSSNLILALFSLMTESSIPNIMTERGQAVHKVEERFCLNLTEQEAILRFKNLIDDSVNAFLPMVIDRLHSLAQYWRA
;
A
#
# COMPACT_ATOMS: atom_id res chain seq x y z
N MET A 1 10.90 -7.84 -61.49
CA MET A 1 10.33 -7.74 -60.12
C MET A 1 10.68 -6.36 -59.62
N ASN A 2 9.67 -5.54 -59.32
CA ASN A 2 9.88 -4.25 -58.70
C ASN A 2 9.87 -4.49 -57.18
N PHE A 3 10.91 -4.03 -56.48
CA PHE A 3 10.99 -4.06 -55.02
C PHE A 3 11.06 -2.62 -54.51
N HIS A 4 10.37 -2.33 -53.42
CA HIS A 4 10.49 -1.05 -52.72
C HIS A 4 11.28 -1.23 -51.42
N ARG A 5 11.99 -0.20 -50.98
CA ARG A 5 12.72 -0.25 -49.70
C ARG A 5 11.78 0.13 -48.57
N SER A 6 11.92 -0.51 -47.41
CA SER A 6 11.18 -0.13 -46.20
C SER A 6 11.39 1.35 -45.84
N THR A 7 12.60 1.88 -46.07
CA THR A 7 12.97 3.30 -45.81
C THR A 7 12.21 4.32 -46.65
N ASP A 8 11.64 3.90 -47.78
CA ASP A 8 10.98 4.81 -48.73
C ASP A 8 9.48 4.99 -48.39
N VAL A 9 8.99 4.31 -47.35
CA VAL A 9 7.58 4.34 -46.93
C VAL A 9 7.40 5.21 -45.68
N ASP A 10 6.94 6.43 -45.93
CA ASP A 10 6.63 7.43 -44.91
C ASP A 10 5.15 7.32 -44.47
N ARG A 11 4.81 6.18 -43.86
CA ARG A 11 3.47 5.90 -43.32
C ARG A 11 3.54 5.07 -42.04
N PRO A 12 2.57 5.23 -41.13
CA PRO A 12 2.49 4.41 -39.92
C PRO A 12 2.21 2.95 -40.27
N LEU A 13 2.74 2.03 -39.46
CA LEU A 13 2.43 0.61 -39.54
C LEU A 13 0.95 0.41 -39.19
N ARG A 14 0.14 -0.02 -40.17
CA ARG A 14 -1.27 -0.36 -39.94
C ARG A 14 -1.44 -1.85 -39.75
N VAL A 15 -2.27 -2.26 -38.79
CA VAL A 15 -2.64 -3.66 -38.59
C VAL A 15 -4.15 -3.74 -38.38
N LYS A 16 -4.81 -4.68 -39.07
CA LYS A 16 -6.21 -4.99 -38.81
C LYS A 16 -6.32 -6.22 -37.93
N LEU A 17 -6.79 -6.03 -36.70
CA LEU A 17 -7.04 -7.12 -35.77
C LEU A 17 -8.40 -7.73 -36.10
N GLY A 18 -8.42 -8.99 -36.54
CA GLY A 18 -9.61 -9.65 -37.07
C GLY A 18 -10.47 -10.29 -35.98
N TYR A 19 -10.34 -11.60 -35.80
CA TYR A 19 -11.16 -12.38 -34.89
C TYR A 19 -10.41 -13.58 -34.29
N LEU A 20 -10.90 -14.08 -33.16
CA LEU A 20 -10.39 -15.28 -32.48
C LEU A 20 -11.10 -16.53 -33.02
N GLU A 21 -10.40 -17.62 -33.33
CA GLU A 21 -11.00 -18.82 -33.93
C GLU A 21 -11.88 -19.62 -32.96
N ARG A 22 -11.49 -19.67 -31.67
CA ARG A 22 -12.17 -20.44 -30.61
C ARG A 22 -12.08 -19.73 -29.25
N GLN A 23 -13.16 -19.79 -28.48
CA GLN A 23 -13.19 -19.37 -27.08
C GLN A 23 -12.92 -20.56 -26.15
N ARG A 24 -12.39 -20.29 -24.95
CA ARG A 24 -12.18 -21.32 -23.91
C ARG A 24 -13.52 -21.92 -23.48
N GLU A 25 -13.61 -23.24 -23.34
CA GLU A 25 -14.80 -23.88 -22.77
C GLU A 25 -15.01 -23.41 -21.32
N SER A 26 -16.25 -23.05 -20.96
CA SER A 26 -16.59 -22.69 -19.58
C SER A 26 -16.31 -23.86 -18.64
N LEU A 27 -15.71 -23.60 -17.48
CA LEU A 27 -15.41 -24.62 -16.48
C LEU A 27 -16.66 -25.46 -16.15
N PRO A 28 -16.54 -26.81 -16.09
CA PRO A 28 -17.66 -27.66 -15.73
C PRO A 28 -18.12 -27.34 -14.30
N MET A 29 -19.45 -27.36 -14.10
CA MET A 29 -20.09 -26.95 -12.84
C MET A 29 -19.56 -27.73 -11.61
N SER A 30 -19.07 -28.95 -11.83
CA SER A 30 -18.40 -29.77 -10.81
C SER A 30 -17.09 -29.15 -10.29
N ALA A 31 -16.27 -28.56 -11.16
CA ALA A 31 -15.02 -27.89 -10.76
C ALA A 31 -15.27 -26.57 -10.02
N VAL A 32 -16.38 -25.89 -10.34
CA VAL A 32 -16.85 -24.68 -9.65
C VAL A 32 -17.38 -24.97 -8.23
N ILE A 33 -17.88 -26.19 -8.01
CA ILE A 33 -18.37 -26.63 -6.69
C ILE A 33 -17.20 -27.03 -5.77
N GLU A 34 -16.13 -27.60 -6.31
CA GLU A 34 -14.94 -28.01 -5.55
C GLU A 34 -14.05 -26.82 -5.15
N ASP A 35 -14.02 -25.74 -5.97
CA ASP A 35 -13.39 -24.47 -5.63
C ASP A 35 -14.35 -23.27 -5.87
N PRO A 36 -15.06 -22.80 -4.83
CA PRO A 36 -16.00 -21.68 -4.93
C PRO A 36 -15.38 -20.35 -5.40
N ALA A 37 -14.05 -20.21 -5.37
CA ALA A 37 -13.36 -19.04 -5.91
C ALA A 37 -13.42 -18.97 -7.45
N LEU A 38 -13.53 -20.12 -8.13
CA LEU A 38 -13.74 -20.19 -9.58
C LEU A 38 -15.16 -19.73 -9.97
N GLY A 39 -16.15 -19.97 -9.11
CA GLY A 39 -17.57 -19.65 -9.35
C GLY A 39 -17.99 -18.20 -9.13
N LEU A 40 -17.22 -17.45 -8.33
CA LEU A 40 -17.48 -16.01 -8.08
C LEU A 40 -17.22 -15.13 -9.33
N SER A 41 -16.55 -15.66 -10.35
CA SER A 41 -16.39 -15.01 -11.66
C SER A 41 -17.64 -15.05 -12.54
N VAL A 42 -18.59 -15.97 -12.28
CA VAL A 42 -19.76 -16.20 -13.16
C VAL A 42 -21.05 -15.59 -12.61
N LEU A 43 -21.15 -15.38 -11.28
CA LEU A 43 -22.38 -14.89 -10.64
C LEU A 43 -22.41 -13.37 -10.39
N GLY A 44 -21.32 -12.66 -10.67
CA GLY A 44 -21.14 -11.23 -10.35
C GLY A 44 -21.48 -10.21 -11.45
N SER A 45 -21.65 -10.61 -12.71
CA SER A 45 -21.96 -9.63 -13.78
C SER A 45 -22.99 -10.16 -14.76
N ARG A 46 -24.23 -9.66 -14.67
CA ARG A 46 -25.14 -9.56 -15.82
C ARG A 46 -24.71 -8.38 -16.71
N SER A 47 -23.43 -8.31 -17.03
CA SER A 47 -22.82 -7.33 -17.92
C SER A 47 -22.10 -8.12 -19.01
N PRO A 48 -22.25 -7.77 -20.29
CA PRO A 48 -21.60 -8.50 -21.36
C PRO A 48 -20.08 -8.44 -21.17
N VAL A 49 -19.46 -9.59 -20.96
CA VAL A 49 -18.02 -9.79 -20.83
C VAL A 49 -17.33 -9.21 -22.07
N THR A 50 -16.54 -8.14 -21.90
CA THR A 50 -15.79 -7.51 -22.99
C THR A 50 -14.32 -7.95 -22.91
N MET A 51 -13.85 -8.68 -23.92
CA MET A 51 -12.41 -8.93 -24.07
C MET A 51 -11.74 -7.71 -24.71
N THR A 52 -10.47 -7.46 -24.39
CA THR A 52 -9.70 -6.34 -24.95
C THR A 52 -8.40 -6.85 -25.55
N ILE A 53 -8.00 -6.36 -26.72
CA ILE A 53 -6.69 -6.65 -27.30
C ILE A 53 -5.74 -5.49 -27.07
N GLN A 54 -4.51 -5.82 -26.67
CA GLN A 54 -3.36 -4.94 -26.62
C GLN A 54 -2.38 -5.31 -27.73
N ALA A 55 -1.92 -4.34 -28.52
CA ALA A 55 -0.91 -4.55 -29.57
C ALA A 55 0.25 -3.54 -29.44
N GLN A 56 1.50 -4.01 -29.58
CA GLN A 56 2.69 -3.17 -29.46
C GLN A 56 3.86 -3.76 -30.28
N VAL A 57 4.72 -2.89 -30.83
CA VAL A 57 5.91 -3.33 -31.59
C VAL A 57 7.15 -3.34 -30.70
N PHE A 58 7.94 -4.41 -30.81
CA PHE A 58 9.19 -4.63 -30.08
C PHE A 58 10.35 -4.89 -31.05
N SER A 59 11.57 -4.55 -30.62
CA SER A 59 12.83 -4.97 -31.24
C SER A 59 13.81 -5.29 -30.12
N SER A 60 14.48 -6.44 -30.20
CA SER A 60 15.45 -6.90 -29.20
C SER A 60 14.98 -6.72 -27.74
N ALA A 61 13.75 -7.17 -27.43
CA ALA A 61 13.09 -7.06 -26.11
C ALA A 61 12.76 -5.63 -25.62
N LYS A 62 12.88 -4.61 -26.48
CA LYS A 62 12.52 -3.21 -26.15
C LYS A 62 11.32 -2.75 -26.97
N PRO A 63 10.33 -2.08 -26.34
CA PRO A 63 9.20 -1.53 -27.06
C PRO A 63 9.67 -0.37 -27.95
N LEU A 64 9.26 -0.39 -29.21
CA LEU A 64 9.53 0.69 -30.18
C LEU A 64 8.36 1.66 -30.31
N SER A 65 7.14 1.21 -30.02
CA SER A 65 5.91 2.01 -30.07
C SER A 65 5.21 2.06 -28.72
N GLN A 66 4.27 3.00 -28.55
CA GLN A 66 3.25 2.90 -27.51
C GLN A 66 2.32 1.70 -27.77
N ASP A 67 1.66 1.20 -26.73
CA ASP A 67 0.72 0.09 -26.82
C ASP A 67 -0.69 0.57 -27.15
N ILE A 68 -1.37 -0.11 -28.07
CA ILE A 68 -2.72 0.24 -28.47
C ILE A 68 -3.71 -0.76 -27.92
N TRP A 69 -4.82 -0.25 -27.38
CA TRP A 69 -5.89 -1.02 -26.77
C TRP A 69 -7.15 -0.95 -27.61
N LEU A 70 -7.73 -2.12 -27.92
CA LEU A 70 -8.99 -2.23 -28.65
C LEU A 70 -10.01 -3.06 -27.87
N PRO A 71 -11.10 -2.45 -27.39
CA PRO A 71 -12.19 -3.18 -26.76
C PRO A 71 -12.98 -3.98 -27.80
N GLN A 72 -13.52 -5.14 -27.40
CA GLN A 72 -14.42 -5.91 -28.23
C GLN A 72 -15.75 -5.18 -28.46
N LYS A 73 -16.23 -5.16 -29.71
CA LYS A 73 -17.56 -4.63 -30.05
C LYS A 73 -18.66 -5.65 -29.74
N LEU A 74 -19.34 -5.50 -28.60
CA LEU A 74 -20.52 -6.27 -28.17
C LEU A 74 -20.31 -7.81 -28.11
N PRO A 75 -21.07 -8.56 -27.29
CA PRO A 75 -20.79 -9.98 -27.08
C PRO A 75 -21.32 -10.82 -28.27
N GLU A 76 -20.52 -11.00 -29.31
CA GLU A 76 -20.69 -12.12 -30.24
C GLU A 76 -20.07 -13.40 -29.65
N LEU A 77 -20.58 -14.58 -30.01
CA LEU A 77 -20.06 -15.90 -29.58
C LEU A 77 -18.56 -16.11 -29.90
N ILE A 78 -18.04 -15.31 -30.84
CA ILE A 78 -16.65 -15.31 -31.28
C ILE A 78 -16.16 -13.86 -31.20
N PRO A 79 -15.09 -13.56 -30.44
CA PRO A 79 -14.54 -12.20 -30.36
C PRO A 79 -14.07 -11.68 -31.72
N LYS A 80 -14.60 -10.52 -32.14
CA LYS A 80 -14.24 -9.80 -33.38
C LYS A 80 -13.93 -8.33 -33.09
N TRP A 81 -12.85 -7.83 -33.69
CA TRP A 81 -12.49 -6.40 -33.69
C TRP A 81 -12.69 -5.81 -35.08
N ASN A 82 -12.10 -6.45 -36.11
CA ASN A 82 -12.23 -6.12 -37.54
C ASN A 82 -11.92 -4.66 -37.91
N GLU A 83 -11.08 -3.96 -37.14
CA GLU A 83 -10.70 -2.57 -37.39
C GLU A 83 -9.23 -2.43 -37.75
N TRP A 84 -8.95 -1.54 -38.70
CA TRP A 84 -7.58 -1.11 -39.03
C TRP A 84 -7.11 -0.13 -37.98
N VAL A 85 -5.92 -0.37 -37.46
CA VAL A 85 -5.33 0.42 -36.39
C VAL A 85 -3.93 0.84 -36.77
N ASP A 86 -3.64 2.11 -36.50
CA ASP A 86 -2.35 2.74 -36.82
C ASP A 86 -1.46 2.62 -35.58
N ILE A 87 -0.41 1.80 -35.69
CA ILE A 87 0.62 1.71 -34.66
C ILE A 87 1.50 2.97 -34.77
N PRO A 88 1.82 3.66 -33.66
CA PRO A 88 2.57 4.92 -33.67
C PRO A 88 4.07 4.66 -33.92
N ILE A 89 4.38 4.09 -35.07
CA ILE A 89 5.70 3.88 -35.64
C ILE A 89 5.59 3.80 -37.16
N ASP A 90 6.44 4.56 -37.87
CA ASP A 90 6.48 4.53 -39.32
C ASP A 90 7.20 3.27 -39.82
N VAL A 91 6.78 2.76 -40.99
CA VAL A 91 7.37 1.57 -41.61
C VAL A 91 8.86 1.76 -41.91
N LYS A 92 9.29 2.99 -42.23
CA LYS A 92 10.70 3.36 -42.44
C LYS A 92 11.58 3.18 -41.20
N ASP A 93 11.00 3.24 -40.00
CA ASP A 93 11.71 3.21 -38.71
C ASP A 93 11.75 1.80 -38.10
N LEU A 94 11.16 0.80 -38.78
CA LEU A 94 11.14 -0.59 -38.32
C LEU A 94 12.49 -1.28 -38.58
N PRO A 95 13.18 -1.78 -37.55
CA PRO A 95 14.37 -2.61 -37.74
C PRO A 95 14.00 -4.01 -38.23
N LEU A 96 14.98 -4.74 -38.79
CA LEU A 96 14.78 -6.09 -39.33
C LEU A 96 14.23 -7.08 -38.29
N ASP A 97 14.63 -6.94 -37.02
CA ASP A 97 14.19 -7.80 -35.91
C ASP A 97 12.86 -7.34 -35.27
N ALA A 98 12.15 -6.39 -35.88
CA ALA A 98 10.89 -5.89 -35.36
C ALA A 98 9.82 -6.98 -35.33
N CYS A 99 9.13 -7.09 -34.19
CA CYS A 99 8.02 -8.01 -33.98
C CYS A 99 6.80 -7.30 -33.42
N LEU A 100 5.62 -7.71 -33.88
CA LEU A 100 4.33 -7.30 -33.37
C LEU A 100 3.91 -8.25 -32.24
N CYS A 101 3.83 -7.73 -31.03
CA CYS A 101 3.36 -8.44 -29.84
C CYS A 101 1.88 -8.11 -29.61
N VAL A 102 1.03 -9.14 -29.57
CA VAL A 102 -0.42 -9.00 -29.33
C VAL A 102 -0.80 -9.81 -28.09
N THR A 103 -1.42 -9.15 -27.12
CA THR A 103 -1.93 -9.78 -25.88
C THR A 103 -3.43 -9.57 -25.76
N ILE A 104 -4.17 -10.64 -25.52
CA ILE A 104 -5.61 -10.64 -25.29
C ILE A 104 -5.86 -10.62 -23.78
N TRP A 105 -6.72 -9.72 -23.32
CA TRP A 105 -7.12 -9.55 -21.93
C TRP A 105 -8.60 -9.92 -21.76
N GLY A 106 -8.91 -10.68 -20.71
CA GLY A 106 -10.26 -11.09 -20.32
C GLY A 106 -10.62 -10.65 -18.90
N PRO A 107 -11.90 -10.75 -18.51
CA PRO A 107 -12.33 -10.37 -17.16
C PRO A 107 -11.77 -11.32 -16.09
N SER A 108 -11.38 -10.78 -14.95
CA SER A 108 -11.20 -11.54 -13.70
C SER A 108 -12.35 -11.20 -12.74
N GLY A 109 -12.58 -12.01 -11.71
CA GLY A 109 -13.63 -11.76 -10.70
C GLY A 109 -13.44 -10.52 -9.81
N GLY A 110 -12.57 -9.58 -10.20
CA GLY A 110 -12.28 -8.31 -9.51
C GLY A 110 -12.10 -7.14 -10.49
N ALA A 111 -11.59 -5.99 -10.00
CA ALA A 111 -11.40 -4.77 -10.80
C ALA A 111 -10.21 -4.81 -11.78
N GLU A 112 -9.44 -5.91 -11.84
CA GLU A 112 -8.25 -6.08 -12.68
C GLU A 112 -8.52 -7.04 -13.85
N MET A 113 -7.97 -6.75 -15.03
CA MET A 113 -8.07 -7.63 -16.22
C MET A 113 -7.02 -8.75 -16.15
N GLN A 114 -7.41 -9.98 -16.50
CA GLN A 114 -6.51 -11.14 -16.55
C GLN A 114 -6.03 -11.40 -17.98
N VAL A 115 -4.79 -11.87 -18.13
CA VAL A 115 -4.24 -12.28 -19.44
C VAL A 115 -4.98 -13.53 -19.92
N TYR A 116 -5.62 -13.44 -21.09
CA TYR A 116 -6.23 -14.58 -21.77
C TYR A 116 -5.18 -15.36 -22.57
N GLY A 117 -4.27 -14.64 -23.24
CA GLY A 117 -3.15 -15.23 -23.96
C GLY A 117 -2.44 -14.24 -24.89
N GLY A 118 -1.26 -14.62 -25.37
CA GLY A 118 -0.36 -13.75 -26.11
C GLY A 118 0.24 -14.42 -27.35
N THR A 119 0.66 -13.60 -28.31
CA THR A 119 1.35 -14.04 -29.53
C THR A 119 2.32 -12.97 -30.04
N THR A 120 3.43 -13.42 -30.63
CA THR A 120 4.52 -12.58 -31.14
C THR A 120 4.79 -12.92 -32.60
N LEU A 121 4.56 -11.95 -33.49
CA LEU A 121 4.72 -12.07 -34.95
C LEU A 121 5.93 -11.25 -35.44
N PRO A 122 6.96 -11.88 -36.05
CA PRO A 122 7.99 -11.15 -36.80
C PRO A 122 7.37 -10.35 -37.96
N LEU A 123 7.74 -9.07 -38.09
CA LEU A 123 7.21 -8.21 -39.16
C LEU A 123 7.93 -8.42 -40.50
N PHE A 124 9.15 -8.94 -40.50
CA PHE A 124 9.91 -9.29 -41.70
C PHE A 124 10.05 -10.81 -41.84
N ASP A 125 10.04 -11.31 -43.08
CA ASP A 125 10.30 -12.70 -43.38
C ASP A 125 11.79 -13.02 -43.21
N ASN A 126 12.09 -14.10 -42.51
CA ASN A 126 13.46 -14.52 -42.21
C ASN A 126 14.19 -15.07 -43.44
N THR A 127 13.49 -15.46 -44.51
CA THR A 127 14.15 -15.99 -45.72
C THR A 127 14.51 -14.89 -46.71
N ASP A 128 13.61 -13.94 -46.92
CA ASP A 128 13.68 -13.00 -48.03
C ASP A 128 13.76 -11.53 -47.55
N ASN A 129 13.76 -11.28 -46.23
CA ASN A 129 13.79 -9.96 -45.58
C ASN A 129 12.71 -9.00 -46.07
N THR A 130 11.59 -9.53 -46.54
CA THR A 130 10.44 -8.77 -47.00
C THR A 130 9.48 -8.50 -45.86
N LEU A 131 8.84 -7.32 -45.85
CA LEU A 131 7.79 -6.99 -44.90
C LEU A 131 6.60 -7.94 -45.10
N MET A 132 6.08 -8.52 -44.03
CA MET A 132 4.92 -9.39 -44.07
C MET A 132 3.68 -8.64 -44.56
N GLN A 133 2.96 -9.22 -45.52
CA GLN A 133 1.75 -8.63 -46.12
C GLN A 133 0.57 -9.60 -46.08
N GLY A 134 -0.63 -9.04 -46.10
CA GLY A 134 -1.90 -9.77 -46.19
C GLY A 134 -2.28 -10.50 -44.89
N ARG A 135 -3.18 -11.47 -45.01
CA ARG A 135 -3.76 -12.19 -43.87
C ARG A 135 -2.76 -13.11 -43.19
N GLN A 136 -2.69 -13.04 -41.86
CA GLN A 136 -1.88 -13.91 -41.00
C GLN A 136 -2.75 -14.64 -39.97
N LYS A 137 -2.46 -15.91 -39.75
CA LYS A 137 -3.06 -16.74 -38.69
C LYS A 137 -2.03 -16.95 -37.60
N LEU A 138 -2.31 -16.46 -36.39
CA LEU A 138 -1.37 -16.43 -35.27
C LEU A 138 -1.82 -17.40 -34.19
N LYS A 139 -0.92 -18.30 -33.74
CA LYS A 139 -1.19 -19.14 -32.57
C LYS A 139 -1.19 -18.28 -31.29
N ILE A 140 -2.20 -18.45 -30.45
CA ILE A 140 -2.32 -17.85 -29.13
C ILE A 140 -1.83 -18.82 -28.07
N TRP A 141 -0.93 -18.35 -27.22
CA TRP A 141 -0.43 -19.07 -26.05
C TRP A 141 -1.25 -18.63 -24.83
N LEU A 142 -2.11 -19.52 -24.36
CA LEU A 142 -3.01 -19.24 -23.24
C LEU A 142 -2.25 -18.90 -21.96
N ASP A 143 -2.81 -17.98 -21.17
CA ASP A 143 -2.30 -17.54 -19.87
C ASP A 143 -0.85 -16.96 -19.90
N GLN A 144 -0.32 -16.65 -21.09
CA GLN A 144 1.00 -16.03 -21.28
C GLN A 144 0.86 -14.67 -21.96
N LYS A 145 1.66 -13.69 -21.54
CA LYS A 145 1.77 -12.39 -22.20
C LYS A 145 2.76 -12.47 -23.36
N ALA A 146 2.53 -11.73 -24.44
CA ALA A 146 3.51 -11.60 -25.52
C ALA A 146 4.80 -10.92 -25.01
N ASP A 147 5.96 -11.49 -25.33
CA ASP A 147 7.23 -11.22 -24.64
C ASP A 147 8.28 -10.49 -25.52
N GLY A 148 8.07 -10.37 -26.83
CA GLY A 148 8.92 -9.57 -27.74
C GLY A 148 10.41 -9.93 -27.73
N LEU A 149 10.74 -11.13 -27.25
CA LEU A 149 12.12 -11.63 -27.12
C LEU A 149 12.61 -12.22 -28.45
N PRO A 150 13.94 -12.17 -28.74
CA PRO A 150 14.52 -12.84 -29.91
C PRO A 150 14.19 -14.35 -29.99
N ASN A 151 14.11 -15.00 -28.83
CA ASN A 151 13.62 -16.37 -28.67
C ASN A 151 12.29 -16.34 -27.89
N THR A 152 11.24 -15.80 -28.51
CA THR A 152 9.91 -15.64 -27.90
C THR A 152 9.35 -16.96 -27.37
N SER A 153 8.78 -16.93 -26.17
CA SER A 153 8.00 -18.04 -25.61
C SER A 153 6.60 -18.14 -26.23
N THR A 154 6.20 -17.13 -27.02
CA THR A 154 4.88 -17.00 -27.63
C THR A 154 4.92 -16.84 -29.16
N PRO A 155 5.62 -17.71 -29.92
CA PRO A 155 5.76 -17.54 -31.37
C PRO A 155 4.42 -17.65 -32.10
N ALA A 156 4.21 -16.79 -33.11
CA ALA A 156 3.02 -16.77 -33.95
C ALA A 156 2.82 -18.06 -34.78
N THR A 157 3.90 -18.75 -35.16
CA THR A 157 3.85 -19.99 -35.93
C THR A 157 3.83 -21.22 -35.03
N GLY A 158 2.77 -22.05 -35.13
CA GLY A 158 2.71 -23.36 -34.47
C GLY A 158 3.57 -24.43 -35.17
N SER A 159 3.75 -25.60 -34.53
CA SER A 159 4.55 -26.71 -35.06
C SER A 159 4.16 -27.09 -36.50
N THR A 160 5.13 -27.49 -37.32
CA THR A 160 4.98 -27.83 -38.75
C THR A 160 3.93 -28.90 -39.00
N ASN A 161 2.69 -28.48 -39.23
CA ASN A 161 1.61 -29.33 -39.68
C ASN A 161 1.44 -29.20 -41.22
N PRO A 162 0.98 -30.25 -41.91
CA PRO A 162 0.67 -30.21 -43.35
C PRO A 162 -0.37 -29.12 -43.71
N MET A 163 -1.11 -28.62 -42.73
CA MET A 163 -2.03 -27.49 -42.88
C MET A 163 -1.34 -26.16 -43.18
N ASN A 164 -0.19 -25.88 -42.54
CA ASN A 164 0.56 -24.63 -42.77
C ASN A 164 1.03 -24.52 -44.23
N ARG A 165 1.29 -25.66 -44.88
CA ARG A 165 1.65 -25.73 -46.31
C ARG A 165 0.47 -25.37 -47.22
N LEU A 166 -0.75 -25.78 -46.87
CA LEU A 166 -1.97 -25.45 -47.62
C LEU A 166 -2.30 -23.96 -47.48
N GLU A 167 -2.15 -23.39 -46.29
CA GLU A 167 -2.33 -21.95 -46.04
C GLU A 167 -1.31 -21.10 -46.82
N LEU A 168 -0.03 -21.52 -46.87
CA LEU A 168 1.01 -20.85 -47.67
C LEU A 168 0.68 -20.87 -49.18
N LEU A 169 0.13 -21.98 -49.68
CA LEU A 169 -0.31 -22.10 -51.08
C LEU A 169 -1.54 -21.26 -51.38
N MET A 170 -2.48 -21.14 -50.44
CA MET A 170 -3.60 -20.20 -50.56
C MET A 170 -3.13 -18.74 -50.59
N LYS A 171 -2.15 -18.37 -49.75
CA LYS A 171 -1.54 -17.04 -49.76
C LYS A 171 -0.93 -16.74 -51.14
N ARG A 172 -0.17 -17.69 -51.70
CA ARG A 172 0.42 -17.57 -53.05
C ARG A 172 -0.61 -17.48 -54.17
N HIS A 173 -1.78 -18.11 -54.02
CA HIS A 173 -2.91 -17.95 -54.95
C HIS A 173 -3.53 -16.55 -54.83
N GLN A 174 -3.77 -16.07 -53.61
CA GLN A 174 -4.35 -14.74 -53.35
C GLN A 174 -3.43 -13.58 -53.77
N THR A 175 -2.11 -13.73 -53.65
CA THR A 175 -1.13 -12.74 -54.11
C THR A 175 -0.78 -12.86 -55.59
N GLY A 176 -1.46 -13.75 -56.34
CA GLY A 176 -1.33 -13.87 -57.80
C GLY A 176 -0.10 -14.65 -58.29
N HIS A 177 0.66 -15.33 -57.40
CA HIS A 177 1.76 -16.21 -57.82
C HIS A 177 1.28 -17.56 -58.38
N ILE A 178 0.03 -17.95 -58.09
CA ILE A 178 -0.63 -19.12 -58.69
C ILE A 178 -1.73 -18.61 -59.62
N LYS A 179 -1.73 -19.08 -60.88
CA LYS A 179 -2.72 -18.67 -61.89
C LYS A 179 -4.10 -19.20 -61.51
N ALA A 180 -5.07 -18.30 -61.33
CA ALA A 180 -6.45 -18.66 -61.02
C ALA A 180 -7.11 -19.43 -62.17
N LEU A 181 -7.78 -20.53 -61.83
CA LEU A 181 -8.53 -21.40 -62.74
C LEU A 181 -9.85 -21.79 -62.07
N ASP A 182 -10.93 -21.06 -62.37
CA ASP A 182 -12.21 -21.13 -61.63
C ASP A 182 -12.72 -22.55 -61.33
N TRP A 183 -12.65 -23.47 -62.30
CA TRP A 183 -13.13 -24.84 -62.09
C TRP A 183 -12.25 -25.64 -61.13
N LEU A 184 -10.94 -25.46 -61.19
CA LEU A 184 -9.95 -26.18 -60.38
C LEU A 184 -9.86 -25.57 -58.99
N ASP A 185 -9.92 -24.24 -58.92
CA ASP A 185 -9.91 -23.46 -57.68
C ASP A 185 -11.14 -23.80 -56.84
N ASN A 186 -12.33 -23.87 -57.45
CA ASN A 186 -13.55 -24.29 -56.74
C ASN A 186 -13.46 -25.73 -56.17
N LEU A 187 -12.78 -26.64 -56.88
CA LEU A 187 -12.54 -28.01 -56.41
C LEU A 187 -11.49 -28.07 -55.29
N ALA A 188 -10.41 -27.30 -55.45
CA ALA A 188 -9.33 -27.18 -54.47
C ALA A 188 -9.83 -26.53 -53.18
N PHE A 189 -10.57 -25.43 -53.26
CA PHE A 189 -11.14 -24.73 -52.11
C PHE A 189 -12.13 -25.62 -51.34
N ARG A 190 -13.02 -26.35 -52.03
CA ARG A 190 -13.90 -27.33 -51.37
C ARG A 190 -13.13 -28.44 -50.66
N ARG A 191 -12.01 -28.89 -51.23
CA ARG A 191 -11.17 -29.93 -50.62
C ARG A 191 -10.39 -29.40 -49.43
N ILE A 192 -9.86 -28.18 -49.52
CA ILE A 192 -9.19 -27.46 -48.43
C ILE A 192 -10.17 -27.23 -47.28
N GLU A 193 -11.39 -26.79 -47.57
CA GLU A 193 -12.45 -26.58 -46.57
C GLU A 193 -12.80 -27.88 -45.84
N LYS A 194 -12.88 -29.00 -46.56
CA LYS A 194 -13.08 -30.33 -45.96
C LYS A 194 -11.91 -30.78 -45.09
N ILE A 195 -10.67 -30.50 -45.50
CA ILE A 195 -9.46 -30.80 -44.71
C ILE A 195 -9.42 -29.92 -43.44
N ASN A 196 -9.79 -28.65 -43.54
CA ASN A 196 -9.94 -27.74 -42.38
C ASN A 196 -10.98 -28.27 -41.39
N GLN A 197 -12.17 -28.68 -41.88
CA GLN A 197 -13.21 -29.30 -41.05
C GLN A 197 -12.75 -30.60 -40.37
N GLU A 198 -12.04 -31.48 -41.09
CA GLU A 198 -11.51 -32.74 -40.54
C GLU A 198 -10.38 -32.52 -39.50
N SER A 199 -9.62 -31.41 -39.62
CA SER A 199 -8.61 -31.02 -38.63
C SER A 199 -9.19 -30.41 -37.35
N LEU A 200 -10.35 -29.73 -37.45
CA LEU A 200 -11.06 -29.15 -36.31
C LEU A 200 -11.62 -30.23 -35.35
N VAL A 201 -11.87 -31.45 -35.84
CA VAL A 201 -12.43 -32.58 -35.08
C VAL A 201 -11.36 -33.42 -34.36
N ARG A 202 -10.11 -33.40 -34.82
CA ARG A 202 -8.99 -34.08 -34.12
C ARG A 202 -8.39 -33.11 -33.10
N GLY A 203 -8.85 -33.19 -31.85
CA GLY A 203 -8.54 -32.26 -30.75
C GLY A 203 -7.09 -31.79 -30.66
N ALA A 204 -6.82 -30.60 -31.20
CA ALA A 204 -5.72 -29.75 -30.79
C ALA A 204 -6.30 -28.61 -29.95
N ASP A 205 -5.80 -28.46 -28.72
CA ASP A 205 -6.16 -27.45 -27.72
C ASP A 205 -5.64 -26.03 -28.07
N ASP A 206 -5.41 -25.78 -29.37
CA ASP A 206 -4.73 -24.60 -29.88
C ASP A 206 -5.74 -23.52 -30.26
N HIS A 207 -5.51 -22.30 -29.76
CA HIS A 207 -6.29 -21.09 -30.07
C HIS A 207 -5.57 -20.25 -31.13
N PHE A 208 -6.30 -19.63 -32.06
CA PHE A 208 -5.71 -18.81 -33.13
C PHE A 208 -6.38 -17.44 -33.26
N LEU A 209 -5.59 -16.40 -33.53
CA LEU A 209 -6.01 -15.04 -33.85
C LEU A 209 -5.72 -14.73 -35.31
N PHE A 210 -6.70 -14.22 -36.04
CA PHE A 210 -6.53 -13.77 -37.42
C PHE A 210 -6.28 -12.26 -37.46
N ILE A 211 -5.21 -11.86 -38.14
CA ILE A 211 -4.90 -10.45 -38.40
C ILE A 211 -4.67 -10.22 -39.90
N GLU A 212 -4.77 -8.97 -40.35
CA GLU A 212 -4.52 -8.58 -41.75
C GLU A 212 -3.54 -7.39 -41.78
N LEU A 213 -2.44 -7.59 -42.53
CA LEU A 213 -1.41 -6.59 -42.78
C LEU A 213 -1.63 -5.93 -44.16
N PRO A 214 -1.20 -4.67 -44.35
CA PRO A 214 -1.35 -3.97 -45.62
C PRO A 214 -0.68 -4.73 -46.77
N VAL A 215 -1.32 -4.73 -47.93
CA VAL A 215 -0.77 -5.29 -49.17
C VAL A 215 -0.28 -4.13 -50.02
N TYR A 216 0.94 -4.26 -50.55
CA TYR A 216 1.58 -3.25 -51.38
C TYR A 216 1.72 -3.78 -52.82
N ASP A 217 1.74 -2.88 -53.80
CA ASP A 217 1.82 -3.25 -55.22
C ASP A 217 3.14 -3.93 -55.61
N ALA A 218 4.17 -3.80 -54.76
CA ALA A 218 5.46 -4.47 -54.89
C ALA A 218 6.01 -4.87 -53.51
N ASP A 219 6.83 -5.93 -53.48
CA ASP A 219 7.42 -6.46 -52.26
C ASP A 219 8.35 -5.42 -51.60
N MET A 220 8.18 -5.23 -50.29
CA MET A 220 8.96 -4.28 -49.51
C MET A 220 10.13 -4.99 -48.86
N VAL A 221 11.37 -4.65 -49.23
CA VAL A 221 12.59 -5.27 -48.69
C VAL A 221 13.21 -4.35 -47.64
N PHE A 222 13.65 -4.92 -46.52
CA PHE A 222 14.40 -4.18 -45.50
C PHE A 222 15.74 -3.67 -46.05
N ASN A 223 16.08 -2.41 -45.77
CA ASN A 223 17.38 -1.84 -46.10
C ASN A 223 17.86 -0.93 -44.97
N ASP A 224 19.08 -1.12 -44.50
CA ASP A 224 19.65 -0.37 -43.39
C ASP A 224 20.62 0.71 -43.88
N HIS A 225 20.55 1.92 -43.32
CA HIS A 225 21.54 2.97 -43.58
C HIS A 225 22.62 2.93 -42.49
N TYR A 226 23.81 2.44 -42.86
CA TYR A 226 24.98 2.58 -42.01
C TYR A 226 25.44 4.04 -42.01
N TYR A 227 25.10 4.77 -40.95
CA TYR A 227 25.73 6.06 -40.68
C TYR A 227 27.22 5.82 -40.44
N LYS A 228 28.08 6.32 -41.34
CA LYS A 228 29.50 6.51 -41.00
C LYS A 228 29.53 7.48 -39.84
N ARG A 229 30.13 7.04 -38.73
CA ARG A 229 30.25 7.81 -37.49
C ARG A 229 31.34 8.87 -37.71
N ASP A 230 31.05 9.90 -38.50
CA ASP A 230 31.88 11.09 -38.58
C ASP A 230 31.63 11.93 -37.32
N GLN A 231 32.73 12.37 -36.71
CA GLN A 231 32.74 13.18 -35.49
C GLN A 231 32.22 14.58 -35.79
N GLU A 232 30.91 14.75 -35.90
CA GLU A 232 30.29 16.08 -35.84
C GLU A 232 29.66 16.31 -34.45
N PRO A 233 29.79 17.54 -33.89
CA PRO A 233 29.18 17.88 -32.62
C PRO A 233 27.65 17.78 -32.72
N ALA A 234 27.02 17.25 -31.67
CA ALA A 234 25.58 17.05 -31.60
C ALA A 234 24.81 18.35 -31.91
N PRO A 235 23.73 18.30 -32.71
CA PRO A 235 22.92 19.48 -32.97
C PRO A 235 22.21 19.94 -31.69
N THR A 236 22.31 21.23 -31.39
CA THR A 236 21.50 21.92 -30.39
C THR A 236 20.03 21.90 -30.81
N PHE A 237 19.22 21.03 -30.20
CA PHE A 237 17.78 21.07 -30.35
C PHE A 237 17.19 22.21 -29.53
N GLN A 238 16.49 23.13 -30.19
CA GLN A 238 15.66 24.15 -29.54
C GLN A 238 14.34 23.51 -29.10
N LEU A 239 13.92 23.81 -27.87
CA LEU A 239 12.63 23.39 -27.31
C LEU A 239 11.46 24.00 -28.12
N PRO A 240 10.40 23.25 -28.43
CA PRO A 240 9.15 23.85 -28.87
C PRO A 240 8.48 24.58 -27.69
N THR A 241 8.06 25.81 -27.93
CA THR A 241 7.18 26.58 -27.02
C THR A 241 5.85 25.84 -26.81
N PRO A 242 5.30 25.81 -25.58
CA PRO A 242 4.01 25.19 -25.33
C PRO A 242 2.90 26.00 -25.99
N VAL A 243 2.11 25.34 -26.85
CA VAL A 243 0.88 25.89 -27.41
C VAL A 243 -0.22 25.67 -26.36
N THR A 244 -0.71 26.75 -25.77
CA THR A 244 -1.95 26.76 -25.01
C THR A 244 -3.13 26.71 -25.99
N VAL A 245 -3.86 25.61 -26.01
CA VAL A 245 -5.20 25.56 -26.58
C VAL A 245 -6.17 25.47 -25.40
N PHE A 246 -6.85 26.58 -25.13
CA PHE A 246 -8.12 26.54 -24.41
C PHE A 246 -9.21 26.32 -25.46
N ASP A 247 -10.08 25.35 -25.22
CA ASP A 247 -11.47 25.47 -25.62
C ASP A 247 -12.35 24.79 -24.57
N ASP A 248 -13.32 25.56 -24.12
CA ASP A 248 -14.27 25.28 -23.05
C ASP A 248 -15.60 24.78 -23.66
N GLU A 249 -16.37 24.09 -22.83
CA GLU A 249 -17.79 23.69 -23.01
C GLU A 249 -18.13 22.45 -23.88
N ALA A 250 -18.28 21.31 -23.20
CA ALA A 250 -19.45 20.43 -23.36
C ALA A 250 -19.62 19.51 -22.14
N GLN A 251 -20.62 19.79 -21.30
CA GLN A 251 -21.09 18.89 -20.25
C GLN A 251 -21.79 17.67 -20.89
N GLN A 252 -21.17 16.49 -20.84
CA GLN A 252 -21.86 15.21 -21.02
C GLN A 252 -21.33 14.15 -20.05
N SER A 253 -22.28 13.34 -19.56
CA SER A 253 -22.19 12.26 -18.57
C SER A 253 -20.84 11.54 -18.50
N VAL A 254 -20.19 11.60 -17.33
CA VAL A 254 -18.91 10.95 -17.04
C VAL A 254 -19.06 9.44 -17.09
N MET A 255 -18.65 8.83 -18.20
CA MET A 255 -18.27 7.43 -18.26
C MET A 255 -16.85 7.34 -17.73
N VAL A 256 -16.62 6.55 -16.67
CA VAL A 256 -15.26 6.26 -16.19
C VAL A 256 -14.59 5.37 -17.23
N VAL A 257 -13.83 5.97 -18.13
CA VAL A 257 -12.94 5.26 -19.05
C VAL A 257 -11.64 4.98 -18.30
N TYR A 258 -11.31 3.70 -18.14
CA TYR A 258 -10.00 3.31 -17.64
C TYR A 258 -8.96 3.67 -18.70
N ASP A 259 -8.07 4.60 -18.39
CA ASP A 259 -6.93 4.96 -19.22
C ASP A 259 -5.68 4.19 -18.73
N PRO A 260 -5.31 3.07 -19.37
CA PRO A 260 -4.12 2.30 -19.02
C PRO A 260 -2.80 2.99 -19.39
N GLU A 261 -2.82 4.14 -20.08
CA GLU A 261 -1.62 4.88 -20.50
C GLU A 261 -1.17 5.90 -19.45
N PHE A 262 -2.06 6.36 -18.55
CA PHE A 262 -1.75 7.43 -17.56
C PHE A 262 -0.52 7.13 -16.69
N ALA A 263 -0.19 5.85 -16.48
CA ALA A 263 0.91 5.42 -15.62
C ALA A 263 2.19 4.95 -16.36
N LYS A 264 2.23 4.97 -17.71
CA LYS A 264 3.36 4.43 -18.49
C LYS A 264 4.26 5.54 -19.04
N GLU A 265 5.57 5.41 -18.81
CA GLU A 265 6.56 6.34 -19.35
C GLU A 265 6.73 6.17 -20.86
N SER A 266 6.73 7.28 -21.61
CA SER A 266 6.91 7.25 -23.07
C SER A 266 8.28 6.69 -23.47
N PRO A 267 8.38 5.79 -24.47
CA PRO A 267 9.65 5.31 -25.00
C PRO A 267 10.59 6.42 -25.46
N ILE A 268 10.03 7.55 -25.95
CA ILE A 268 10.79 8.74 -26.38
C ILE A 268 11.44 9.41 -25.16
N GLN A 269 10.68 9.62 -24.09
CA GLN A 269 11.20 10.19 -22.85
C GLN A 269 12.28 9.29 -22.23
N SER A 270 12.07 7.97 -22.25
CA SER A 270 13.07 6.99 -21.81
C SER A 270 14.35 7.03 -22.65
N LYS A 271 14.25 7.19 -23.97
CA LYS A 271 15.41 7.35 -24.87
C LYS A 271 16.13 8.68 -24.61
N HIS A 272 15.40 9.78 -24.50
CA HIS A 272 15.95 11.09 -24.19
C HIS A 272 16.71 11.09 -22.85
N ARG A 273 16.11 10.52 -21.80
CA ARG A 273 16.75 10.38 -20.48
C ARG A 273 18.06 9.61 -20.56
N ARG A 274 18.09 8.46 -21.24
CA ARG A 274 19.32 7.66 -21.44
C ARG A 274 20.40 8.44 -22.18
N LEU A 275 20.03 9.26 -23.17
CA LEU A 275 20.98 10.11 -23.90
C LEU A 275 21.54 11.23 -23.01
N VAL A 276 20.70 11.91 -22.23
CA VAL A 276 21.14 12.96 -21.30
C VAL A 276 22.06 12.40 -20.22
N ARG A 277 21.76 11.20 -19.70
CA ARG A 277 22.53 10.57 -18.61
C ARG A 277 23.82 9.90 -19.08
N SER A 278 23.91 9.50 -20.35
CA SER A 278 25.14 8.96 -20.94
C SER A 278 26.14 10.06 -21.36
N ALA A 279 25.67 11.29 -21.54
CA ALA A 279 26.53 12.44 -21.80
C ALA A 279 27.17 12.97 -20.50
N ALA A 280 28.51 12.87 -20.44
CA ALA A 280 29.41 13.40 -19.40
C ALA A 280 29.43 12.66 -18.03
N HIS A 281 30.55 11.97 -17.77
CA HIS A 281 30.91 11.38 -16.48
C HIS A 281 32.04 12.18 -15.84
N ASP A 282 31.71 13.27 -15.14
CA ASP A 282 32.67 13.99 -14.31
C ASP A 282 32.33 13.77 -12.84
N LYS A 283 33.17 12.99 -12.14
CA LYS A 283 32.99 12.65 -10.72
C LYS A 283 33.24 13.84 -9.79
N ASP A 284 33.96 14.86 -10.28
CA ASP A 284 34.30 16.07 -9.53
C ASP A 284 33.37 17.24 -9.82
N LEU A 285 32.30 17.01 -10.59
CA LEU A 285 31.33 18.03 -10.95
C LEU A 285 30.66 18.63 -9.70
N ARG A 286 30.81 19.95 -9.53
CA ARG A 286 30.18 20.71 -8.44
C ARG A 286 29.06 21.60 -8.97
N PRO A 287 27.91 21.70 -8.28
CA PRO A 287 26.83 22.58 -8.68
C PRO A 287 27.25 24.05 -8.52
N ASN A 288 26.76 24.91 -9.41
CA ASN A 288 26.83 26.35 -9.22
C ASN A 288 25.84 26.79 -8.11
N PRO A 289 25.87 28.05 -7.64
CA PRO A 289 24.99 28.50 -6.54
C PRO A 289 23.49 28.29 -6.81
N GLN A 290 23.02 28.56 -8.03
CA GLN A 290 21.61 28.38 -8.40
C GLN A 290 21.19 26.90 -8.32
N ILE A 291 21.97 26.01 -8.92
CA ILE A 291 21.73 24.57 -8.89
C ILE A 291 21.80 24.02 -7.47
N ARG A 292 22.70 24.55 -6.64
CA ARG A 292 22.80 24.14 -5.24
C ARG A 292 21.52 24.49 -4.48
N ASP A 293 20.96 25.67 -4.72
CA ASP A 293 19.72 26.11 -4.08
C ASP A 293 18.52 25.30 -4.58
N GLU A 294 18.48 24.93 -5.87
CA GLU A 294 17.49 23.98 -6.43
C GLU A 294 17.61 22.58 -5.81
N LEU A 295 18.82 22.02 -5.71
CA LEU A 295 19.06 20.73 -5.06
C LEU A 295 18.66 20.78 -3.58
N ALA A 296 18.91 21.91 -2.90
CA ALA A 296 18.46 22.13 -1.52
C ALA A 296 16.93 22.13 -1.41
N ALA A 297 16.22 22.74 -2.35
CA ALA A 297 14.77 22.66 -2.40
C ALA A 297 14.28 21.23 -2.60
N ILE A 298 14.88 20.47 -3.53
CA ILE A 298 14.51 19.06 -3.81
C ILE A 298 14.70 18.17 -2.58
N MET A 299 15.78 18.36 -1.82
CA MET A 299 16.04 17.61 -0.59
C MET A 299 14.98 17.87 0.50
N ASN A 300 14.40 19.07 0.53
CA ASN A 300 13.35 19.43 1.49
C ASN A 300 11.95 19.02 1.06
N PHE A 301 11.77 18.46 -0.15
CA PHE A 301 10.47 17.95 -0.56
C PHE A 301 10.05 16.78 0.31
N SER A 302 8.77 16.75 0.66
CA SER A 302 8.12 15.63 1.32
C SER A 302 8.53 14.27 0.72
N PRO A 303 8.77 13.24 1.54
CA PRO A 303 9.10 11.90 1.08
C PRO A 303 8.10 11.31 0.08
N VAL A 304 6.85 11.76 0.10
CA VAL A 304 5.77 11.24 -0.74
C VAL A 304 5.76 11.90 -2.12
N ARG A 305 6.09 13.18 -2.21
CA ARG A 305 6.09 13.94 -3.47
C ARG A 305 6.91 13.23 -4.55
N GLU A 306 6.34 13.09 -5.74
CA GLU A 306 7.06 12.59 -6.91
C GLU A 306 7.97 13.66 -7.52
N LEU A 307 9.14 13.21 -7.98
CA LEU A 307 10.10 14.06 -8.68
C LEU A 307 9.77 14.08 -10.17
N THR A 308 9.81 15.27 -10.76
CA THR A 308 9.72 15.47 -12.20
C THR A 308 10.93 14.86 -12.91
N SER A 309 10.83 14.63 -14.23
CA SER A 309 11.95 14.10 -15.02
C SER A 309 13.21 14.96 -14.93
N ASP A 310 13.06 16.29 -14.90
CA ASP A 310 14.18 17.22 -14.81
C ASP A 310 14.83 17.21 -13.42
N GLU A 311 14.03 17.17 -12.35
CA GLU A 311 14.53 17.02 -10.97
C GLU A 311 15.28 15.69 -10.81
N LYS A 312 14.75 14.59 -11.36
CA LYS A 312 15.42 13.27 -11.36
C LYS A 312 16.77 13.34 -12.09
N ASN A 313 16.81 14.01 -13.24
CA ASN A 313 18.04 14.16 -14.01
C ASN A 313 19.08 15.03 -13.28
N LEU A 314 18.63 16.08 -12.59
CA LEU A 314 19.50 16.94 -11.79
C LEU A 314 20.13 16.17 -10.62
N VAL A 315 19.31 15.40 -9.89
CA VAL A 315 19.78 14.53 -8.80
C VAL A 315 20.75 13.48 -9.32
N TRP A 316 20.46 12.84 -10.45
CA TRP A 316 21.36 11.87 -11.09
C TRP A 316 22.70 12.51 -11.48
N LYS A 317 22.67 13.69 -12.12
CA LYS A 317 23.87 14.41 -12.58
C LYS A 317 24.81 14.75 -11.43
N PHE A 318 24.30 15.19 -10.29
CA PHE A 318 25.10 15.59 -9.12
C PHE A 318 25.21 14.51 -8.03
N ARG A 319 24.95 13.23 -8.37
CA ARG A 319 24.97 12.08 -7.43
C ARG A 319 26.22 12.02 -6.53
N HIS A 320 27.41 12.25 -7.09
CA HIS A 320 28.67 12.23 -6.33
C HIS A 320 28.78 13.37 -5.32
N TYR A 321 28.33 14.58 -5.67
CA TYR A 321 28.23 15.71 -4.74
C TYR A 321 27.22 15.41 -3.62
N LEU A 322 26.08 14.81 -3.98
CA LEU A 322 25.00 14.49 -3.05
C LEU A 322 25.33 13.38 -2.05
N THR A 323 26.37 12.57 -2.29
CA THR A 323 26.84 11.55 -1.32
C THR A 323 27.14 12.13 0.06
N ARG A 324 27.48 13.41 0.17
CA ARG A 324 27.75 14.08 1.46
C ARG A 324 26.48 14.49 2.21
N HIS A 325 25.33 14.47 1.54
CA HIS A 325 24.04 14.93 2.05
C HIS A 325 23.13 13.72 2.32
N PRO A 326 22.92 13.31 3.58
CA PRO A 326 22.16 12.10 3.89
C PRO A 326 20.71 12.14 3.38
N ALA A 327 20.02 13.29 3.55
CA ALA A 327 18.63 13.48 3.13
C ALA A 327 18.39 13.34 1.61
N ALA A 328 19.44 13.39 0.79
CA ALA A 328 19.32 13.23 -0.66
C ALA A 328 19.22 11.76 -1.10
N LEU A 329 19.54 10.79 -0.24
CA LEU A 329 19.62 9.39 -0.68
C LEU A 329 18.27 8.83 -1.15
N SER A 330 17.20 9.09 -0.40
CA SER A 330 15.86 8.62 -0.75
C SER A 330 15.40 9.19 -2.10
N LYS A 331 15.71 10.48 -2.36
CA LYS A 331 15.47 11.14 -3.64
C LYS A 331 16.32 10.56 -4.77
N PHE A 332 17.59 10.27 -4.49
CA PHE A 332 18.49 9.63 -5.45
C PHE A 332 17.97 8.25 -5.87
N VAL A 333 17.64 7.37 -4.93
CA VAL A 333 17.11 6.02 -5.23
C VAL A 333 15.85 6.07 -6.11
N ARG A 334 14.96 7.04 -5.86
CA ARG A 334 13.74 7.27 -6.67
C ARG A 334 14.00 7.88 -8.05
N SER A 335 15.19 8.43 -8.27
CA SER A 335 15.61 9.01 -9.55
C SER A 335 16.27 8.01 -10.51
N VAL A 336 16.72 6.86 -9.97
CA VAL A 336 17.40 5.79 -10.73
C VAL A 336 16.39 4.97 -11.53
N THR A 337 16.73 4.65 -12.78
CA THR A 337 15.95 3.73 -13.59
C THR A 337 16.47 2.32 -13.34
N TRP A 338 15.88 1.60 -12.39
CA TRP A 338 16.38 0.29 -11.94
C TRP A 338 16.30 -0.82 -13.01
N ASP A 339 15.50 -0.65 -14.06
CA ASP A 339 15.44 -1.55 -15.21
C ASP A 339 16.68 -1.44 -16.13
N ASP A 340 17.43 -0.34 -16.04
CA ASP A 340 18.70 -0.18 -16.74
C ASP A 340 19.85 -0.75 -15.91
N SER A 341 20.42 -1.86 -16.38
CA SER A 341 21.53 -2.56 -15.71
C SER A 341 22.74 -1.65 -15.44
N HIS A 342 23.05 -0.70 -16.34
CA HIS A 342 24.17 0.20 -16.17
C HIS A 342 23.90 1.23 -15.06
N GLU A 343 22.74 1.89 -15.10
CA GLU A 343 22.35 2.84 -14.04
C GLU A 343 22.22 2.14 -12.68
N ALA A 344 21.63 0.95 -12.65
CA ALA A 344 21.47 0.17 -11.42
C ALA A 344 22.82 -0.22 -10.80
N GLN A 345 23.80 -0.61 -11.62
CA GLN A 345 25.15 -0.93 -11.14
C GLN A 345 25.84 0.31 -10.57
N GLU A 346 25.83 1.43 -11.30
CA GLU A 346 26.45 2.68 -10.86
C GLU A 346 25.80 3.22 -9.58
N ALA A 347 24.48 3.16 -9.48
CA ALA A 347 23.76 3.60 -8.30
C ALA A 347 24.16 2.81 -7.04
N VAL A 348 24.38 1.50 -7.18
CA VAL A 348 24.85 0.64 -6.08
C VAL A 348 26.29 0.98 -5.68
N GLU A 349 27.17 1.29 -6.64
CA GLU A 349 28.55 1.70 -6.33
C GLU A 349 28.57 3.00 -5.53
N VAL A 350 27.75 3.98 -5.92
CA VAL A 350 27.63 5.28 -5.23
C VAL A 350 26.96 5.14 -3.85
N LEU A 351 26.04 4.19 -3.67
CA LEU A 351 25.35 3.94 -2.41
C LEU A 351 26.30 3.68 -1.24
N HIS A 352 27.41 2.97 -1.49
CA HIS A 352 28.42 2.67 -0.46
C HIS A 352 29.24 3.89 -0.03
N LEU A 353 29.28 4.94 -0.86
CA LEU A 353 29.98 6.20 -0.57
C LEU A 353 29.08 7.20 0.16
N TRP A 354 27.78 6.91 0.27
CA TRP A 354 26.81 7.85 0.84
C TRP A 354 27.01 8.05 2.33
N ALA A 355 26.88 9.29 2.78
CA ALA A 355 26.81 9.65 4.18
C ALA A 355 25.70 8.87 4.88
N ARG A 356 25.92 8.59 6.16
CA ARG A 356 25.01 7.79 6.97
C ARG A 356 23.63 8.45 7.06
N ILE A 357 22.62 7.80 6.50
CA ILE A 357 21.22 8.25 6.58
C ILE A 357 20.60 7.99 7.95
N ASP A 358 19.50 8.70 8.23
CA ASP A 358 18.68 8.51 9.41
C ASP A 358 17.79 7.25 9.31
N VAL A 359 17.05 6.98 10.38
CA VAL A 359 16.14 5.82 10.44
C VAL A 359 14.90 6.02 9.56
N ALA A 360 14.41 7.26 9.43
CA ALA A 360 13.22 7.56 8.64
C ALA A 360 13.44 7.29 7.14
N ASP A 361 14.58 7.75 6.61
CA ASP A 361 15.03 7.48 5.25
C ASP A 361 15.24 5.97 5.04
N ALA A 362 15.83 5.28 6.01
CA ALA A 362 16.05 3.83 5.91
C ALA A 362 14.73 3.06 5.84
N LEU A 363 13.74 3.44 6.65
CA LEU A 363 12.39 2.88 6.59
C LEU A 363 11.73 3.17 5.24
N GLY A 364 11.88 4.39 4.70
CA GLY A 364 11.37 4.76 3.38
C GLY A 364 11.92 3.88 2.25
N LEU A 365 13.19 3.46 2.34
CA LEU A 365 13.83 2.54 1.39
C LEU A 365 13.33 1.09 1.49
N LEU A 366 12.53 0.74 2.51
CA LEU A 366 11.91 -0.57 2.65
C LEU A 366 10.48 -0.63 2.10
N GLY A 367 9.94 0.51 1.64
CA GLY A 367 8.60 0.60 1.06
C GLY A 367 8.46 0.04 -0.36
N PRO A 368 7.26 0.11 -0.94
CA PRO A 368 6.94 -0.48 -2.24
C PRO A 368 7.75 0.11 -3.40
N GLY A 369 8.19 1.37 -3.28
CA GLY A 369 8.99 2.04 -4.31
C GLY A 369 10.43 1.53 -4.48
N THR A 370 10.88 0.59 -3.64
CA THR A 370 12.26 0.05 -3.70
C THR A 370 12.25 -1.47 -3.86
N THR A 371 12.53 -1.93 -5.07
CA THR A 371 12.59 -3.36 -5.43
C THR A 371 14.00 -3.94 -5.39
N ASN A 372 15.03 -3.09 -5.52
CA ASN A 372 16.42 -3.54 -5.60
C ASN A 372 16.93 -4.11 -4.26
N ALA A 373 17.34 -5.38 -4.27
CA ALA A 373 17.79 -6.08 -3.07
C ALA A 373 19.02 -5.46 -2.38
N ARG A 374 19.92 -4.79 -3.13
CA ARG A 374 21.12 -4.16 -2.55
C ARG A 374 20.78 -2.86 -1.82
N VAL A 375 19.83 -2.09 -2.34
CA VAL A 375 19.31 -0.89 -1.64
C VAL A 375 18.62 -1.29 -0.34
N ARG A 376 17.78 -2.34 -0.39
CA ARG A 376 17.13 -2.88 0.82
C ARG A 376 18.15 -3.43 1.82
N ALA A 377 19.22 -4.09 1.36
CA ALA A 377 20.31 -4.54 2.22
C ALA A 377 21.01 -3.37 2.94
N TYR A 378 21.27 -2.27 2.23
CA TYR A 378 21.79 -1.04 2.83
C TYR A 378 20.84 -0.47 3.89
N ALA A 379 19.54 -0.38 3.59
CA ALA A 379 18.54 0.09 4.55
C ALA A 379 18.51 -0.78 5.83
N VAL A 380 18.54 -2.11 5.67
CA VAL A 380 18.63 -3.04 6.81
C VAL A 380 19.91 -2.85 7.61
N ASP A 381 21.06 -2.62 6.96
CA ASP A 381 22.32 -2.33 7.64
C ASP A 381 22.25 -1.06 8.51
N ARG A 382 21.54 -0.02 8.03
CA ARG A 382 21.27 1.18 8.84
C ARG A 382 20.45 0.85 10.08
N LEU A 383 19.41 0.04 9.94
CA LEU A 383 18.54 -0.40 11.04
C LEU A 383 19.25 -1.28 12.07
N ARG A 384 20.36 -1.95 11.73
CA ARG A 384 21.13 -2.76 12.70
C ARG A 384 21.59 -1.97 13.91
N ASN A 385 21.84 -0.67 13.74
CA ASN A 385 22.30 0.21 14.81
C ASN A 385 21.15 0.72 15.71
N ALA A 386 19.89 0.52 15.32
CA ALA A 386 18.75 0.91 16.14
C ALA A 386 18.68 0.06 17.42
N SER A 387 18.30 0.67 18.53
CA SER A 387 18.09 -0.04 19.79
C SER A 387 16.89 -0.99 19.68
N ASP A 388 16.81 -2.00 20.55
CA ASP A 388 15.63 -2.88 20.60
C ASP A 388 14.36 -2.12 20.99
N HIS A 389 14.50 -1.05 21.78
CA HIS A 389 13.41 -0.17 22.16
C HIS A 389 12.84 0.58 20.95
N ASP A 390 13.70 1.20 20.14
CA ASP A 390 13.27 1.90 18.92
C ASP A 390 12.72 0.92 17.90
N LEU A 391 13.34 -0.25 17.76
CA LEU A 391 12.88 -1.29 16.83
C LEU A 391 11.45 -1.74 17.17
N LYS A 392 11.10 -1.84 18.47
CA LYS A 392 9.74 -2.15 18.92
C LYS A 392 8.72 -1.12 18.40
N LEU A 393 9.06 0.16 18.35
CA LEU A 393 8.16 1.22 17.88
C LEU A 393 7.82 1.10 16.40
N TYR A 394 8.68 0.48 15.60
CA TYR A 394 8.51 0.34 14.14
C TYR A 394 8.24 -1.11 13.71
N LEU A 395 8.20 -2.05 14.67
CA LEU A 395 8.20 -3.49 14.40
C LEU A 395 6.98 -3.91 13.56
N LEU A 396 5.80 -3.34 13.83
CA LEU A 396 4.60 -3.63 13.05
C LEU A 396 4.79 -3.28 11.56
N GLN A 397 5.34 -2.10 11.28
CA GLN A 397 5.60 -1.60 9.93
C GLN A 397 6.72 -2.39 9.24
N LEU A 398 7.74 -2.82 10.00
CA LEU A 398 8.82 -3.65 9.48
C LEU A 398 8.33 -5.06 9.13
N VAL A 399 7.42 -5.64 9.92
CA VAL A 399 6.72 -6.89 9.58
C VAL A 399 5.89 -6.68 8.32
N GLU A 400 5.16 -5.57 8.20
CA GLU A 400 4.38 -5.24 7.00
C GLU A 400 5.27 -5.08 5.76
N ALA A 401 6.47 -4.50 5.93
CA ALA A 401 7.42 -4.28 4.84
C ALA A 401 8.02 -5.57 4.26
N LEU A 402 7.86 -6.72 4.94
CA LEU A 402 8.28 -8.03 4.43
C LEU A 402 7.56 -8.40 3.13
N LYS A 403 6.34 -7.92 2.90
CA LYS A 403 5.62 -8.20 1.65
C LYS A 403 6.27 -7.55 0.42
N PHE A 404 7.05 -6.49 0.61
CA PHE A 404 7.77 -5.78 -0.46
C PHE A 404 9.13 -6.41 -0.79
N GLU A 405 9.51 -7.49 -0.09
CA GLU A 405 10.72 -8.23 -0.44
C GLU A 405 10.54 -9.01 -1.76
N PRO A 406 11.60 -9.18 -2.56
CA PRO A 406 11.54 -9.96 -3.78
C PRO A 406 11.49 -11.47 -3.45
N TRP A 407 10.27 -12.02 -3.30
CA TRP A 407 10.01 -13.42 -2.93
C TRP A 407 10.32 -14.46 -4.02
N SER A 408 11.01 -14.08 -5.10
CA SER A 408 11.65 -15.06 -6.01
C SER A 408 12.73 -15.89 -5.29
N VAL A 409 13.08 -15.49 -4.06
CA VAL A 409 14.15 -16.03 -3.26
C VAL A 409 13.61 -16.51 -1.90
N SER A 410 14.10 -17.65 -1.41
CA SER A 410 13.74 -18.21 -0.08
C SER A 410 13.79 -17.17 1.06
N PRO A 411 12.89 -17.22 2.07
CA PRO A 411 12.89 -16.30 3.22
C PRO A 411 14.25 -16.12 3.90
N ALA A 412 15.08 -17.15 3.91
CA ALA A 412 16.43 -17.12 4.50
C ALA A 412 17.40 -16.16 3.78
N LYS A 413 17.08 -15.73 2.56
CA LYS A 413 17.88 -14.83 1.74
C LYS A 413 17.35 -13.38 1.75
N SER A 414 16.18 -13.13 2.34
CA SER A 414 15.71 -11.75 2.59
C SER A 414 16.53 -11.11 3.71
N TYR A 415 17.11 -9.94 3.44
CA TYR A 415 17.90 -9.21 4.42
C TYR A 415 17.05 -8.75 5.60
N LEU A 416 15.84 -8.25 5.32
CA LEU A 416 14.91 -7.77 6.34
C LEU A 416 14.38 -8.93 7.19
N ALA A 417 13.94 -10.03 6.59
CA ALA A 417 13.44 -11.19 7.33
C ALA A 417 14.52 -11.76 8.26
N ARG A 418 15.75 -11.94 7.75
CA ARG A 418 16.87 -12.43 8.56
C ARG A 418 17.23 -11.47 9.69
N PHE A 419 17.21 -10.17 9.43
CA PHE A 419 17.47 -9.17 10.46
C PHE A 419 16.43 -9.22 11.59
N LEU A 420 15.14 -9.20 11.26
CA LEU A 420 14.07 -9.24 12.25
C LEU A 420 14.09 -10.53 13.06
N ILE A 421 14.27 -11.69 12.41
CA ILE A 421 14.35 -12.99 13.10
C ILE A 421 15.55 -13.01 14.05
N ASN A 422 16.73 -12.56 13.60
CA ASN A 422 17.92 -12.53 14.45
C ASN A 422 17.77 -11.61 15.67
N ARG A 423 17.05 -10.49 15.56
CA ARG A 423 16.76 -9.61 16.70
C ARG A 423 15.71 -10.23 17.62
N ALA A 424 14.67 -10.82 17.04
CA ALA A 424 13.56 -11.45 17.76
C ALA A 424 14.01 -12.64 18.62
N ILE A 425 14.91 -13.50 18.12
CA ILE A 425 15.39 -14.66 18.90
C ILE A 425 16.29 -14.26 20.09
N LEU A 426 16.97 -13.11 20.01
CA LEU A 426 17.88 -12.63 21.05
C LEU A 426 17.17 -11.84 22.15
N ASN A 427 16.04 -11.21 21.84
CA ASN A 427 15.28 -10.38 22.78
C ASN A 427 13.86 -10.93 22.94
N PRO A 428 13.52 -11.55 24.09
CA PRO A 428 12.20 -12.15 24.34
C PRO A 428 11.02 -11.19 24.18
N ILE A 429 11.19 -9.90 24.51
CA ILE A 429 10.14 -8.88 24.36
C ILE A 429 9.85 -8.64 22.88
N LEU A 430 10.90 -8.45 22.07
CA LEU A 430 10.74 -8.30 20.62
C LEU A 430 10.24 -9.60 19.98
N GLY A 431 10.75 -10.76 20.42
CA GLY A 431 10.31 -12.07 19.95
C GLY A 431 8.83 -12.33 20.18
N ASN A 432 8.30 -11.91 21.34
CA ASN A 432 6.86 -11.96 21.63
C ASN A 432 6.05 -11.16 20.60
N PHE A 433 6.36 -9.88 20.40
CA PHE A 433 5.61 -9.05 19.44
C PHE A 433 5.80 -9.52 18.00
N PHE A 434 7.01 -9.92 17.62
CA PHE A 434 7.31 -10.47 16.29
C PHE A 434 6.47 -11.71 16.00
N TYR A 435 6.38 -12.65 16.96
CA TYR A 435 5.53 -13.83 16.84
C TYR A 435 4.07 -13.45 16.56
N TRP A 436 3.48 -12.59 17.39
CA TRP A 436 2.07 -12.22 17.28
C TRP A 436 1.77 -11.42 16.02
N TYR A 437 2.65 -10.51 15.59
CA TYR A 437 2.45 -9.73 14.37
C TYR A 437 2.52 -10.65 13.13
N VAL A 438 3.53 -11.52 13.05
CA VAL A 438 3.65 -12.46 11.93
C VAL A 438 2.54 -13.50 11.97
N SER A 439 2.08 -13.96 13.14
CA SER A 439 1.00 -14.94 13.24
C SER A 439 -0.32 -14.38 12.71
N VAL A 440 -0.67 -13.13 13.06
CA VAL A 440 -1.86 -12.45 12.53
C VAL A 440 -1.79 -12.32 11.01
N GLN A 441 -0.65 -11.87 10.49
CA GLN A 441 -0.41 -11.73 9.05
C GLN A 441 -0.44 -13.09 8.31
N SER A 442 0.04 -14.16 8.97
CA SER A 442 0.03 -15.51 8.42
C SER A 442 -1.37 -16.11 8.24
N ALA A 443 -2.35 -15.59 8.98
CA ALA A 443 -3.76 -15.97 8.88
C ALA A 443 -4.49 -15.20 7.76
N GLU A 444 -3.86 -14.20 7.13
CA GLU A 444 -4.47 -13.44 6.03
C GLU A 444 -4.47 -14.22 4.71
N ARG A 445 -5.53 -14.05 3.93
CA ARG A 445 -5.75 -14.81 2.69
C ARG A 445 -4.77 -14.47 1.57
N ARG A 446 -4.33 -13.22 1.44
CA ARG A 446 -3.56 -12.74 0.28
C ARG A 446 -2.08 -13.08 0.36
N TYR A 447 -1.44 -12.75 1.48
CA TYR A 447 0.01 -12.88 1.67
C TYR A 447 0.39 -13.94 2.71
N GLY A 448 -0.57 -14.41 3.53
CA GLY A 448 -0.28 -15.24 4.69
C GLY A 448 0.46 -16.54 4.37
N ALA A 449 -0.06 -17.31 3.40
CA ALA A 449 0.52 -18.61 3.03
C ALA A 449 1.86 -18.49 2.29
N GLN A 450 2.00 -17.49 1.42
CA GLN A 450 3.17 -17.37 0.54
C GLN A 450 4.39 -16.76 1.25
N ILE A 451 4.15 -15.83 2.19
CA ILE A 451 5.19 -14.97 2.76
C ILE A 451 5.36 -15.25 4.25
N TYR A 452 4.31 -15.02 5.04
CA TYR A 452 4.41 -14.98 6.49
C TYR A 452 4.49 -16.35 7.15
N GLN A 453 3.83 -17.38 6.61
CA GLN A 453 3.94 -18.76 7.13
C GLN A 453 5.37 -19.32 7.02
N PRO A 454 6.09 -19.17 5.87
CA PRO A 454 7.51 -19.52 5.79
C PRO A 454 8.40 -18.78 6.79
N ILE A 455 8.17 -17.47 7.00
CA ILE A 455 8.92 -16.63 7.95
C ILE A 455 8.69 -17.12 9.38
N LEU A 456 7.43 -17.36 9.75
CA LEU A 456 7.05 -17.87 11.08
C LEU A 456 7.70 -19.22 11.33
N ARG A 457 7.69 -20.12 10.34
CA ARG A 457 8.36 -21.42 10.44
C ARG A 457 9.86 -21.24 10.67
N HIS A 458 10.51 -20.34 9.92
CA HIS A 458 11.94 -20.08 10.08
C HIS A 458 12.29 -19.57 11.48
N TYR A 459 11.51 -18.62 11.99
CA TYR A 459 11.64 -18.10 13.36
C TYR A 459 11.53 -19.21 14.40
N LEU A 460 10.47 -20.02 14.34
CA LEU A 460 10.25 -21.13 15.28
C LEU A 460 11.33 -22.23 15.18
N THR A 461 11.91 -22.45 14.00
CA THR A 461 13.02 -23.39 13.83
C THR A 461 14.38 -22.83 14.27
N ALA A 462 14.54 -21.50 14.27
CA ALA A 462 15.77 -20.83 14.71
C ALA A 462 15.82 -20.64 16.23
N LEU A 463 14.66 -20.49 16.89
CA LEU A 463 14.55 -20.29 18.33
C LEU A 463 15.34 -21.30 19.18
N PRO A 464 15.30 -22.63 18.95
CA PRO A 464 16.06 -23.59 19.74
C PRO A 464 17.58 -23.34 19.77
N GLY A 465 18.13 -22.64 18.77
CA GLY A 465 19.54 -22.25 18.72
C GLY A 465 19.88 -20.98 19.50
N ALA A 466 18.90 -20.27 20.05
CA ALA A 466 19.08 -19.02 20.77
C ALA A 466 19.16 -19.23 22.31
N PRO A 467 19.72 -18.27 23.06
CA PRO A 467 19.69 -18.30 24.52
C PRO A 467 18.26 -18.36 25.05
N ASP A 468 17.96 -19.34 25.90
CA ASP A 468 16.61 -19.62 26.44
C ASP A 468 15.52 -19.85 25.35
N GLY A 469 15.92 -20.31 24.16
CA GLY A 469 14.99 -20.53 23.04
C GLY A 469 13.88 -21.53 23.31
N GLU A 470 14.18 -22.62 24.03
CA GLU A 470 13.18 -23.61 24.44
C GLU A 470 12.15 -23.02 25.41
N GLY A 471 12.61 -22.19 26.36
CA GLY A 471 11.76 -21.44 27.27
C GLY A 471 10.83 -20.49 26.53
N GLN A 472 11.35 -19.74 25.56
CA GLN A 472 10.56 -18.85 24.71
C GLN A 472 9.47 -19.61 23.92
N ILE A 473 9.80 -20.77 23.33
CA ILE A 473 8.82 -21.61 22.62
C ILE A 473 7.74 -22.11 23.58
N MET A 474 8.12 -22.51 24.80
CA MET A 474 7.17 -22.97 25.82
C MET A 474 6.22 -21.84 26.23
N GLN A 475 6.75 -20.62 26.44
CA GLN A 475 5.95 -19.43 26.73
C GLN A 475 4.95 -19.13 25.60
N ILE A 476 5.40 -19.12 24.33
CA ILE A 476 4.52 -18.92 23.17
C ILE A 476 3.39 -19.97 23.14
N LYS A 477 3.69 -21.24 23.39
CA LYS A 477 2.67 -22.30 23.46
C LYS A 477 1.63 -22.03 24.55
N PHE A 478 2.06 -21.61 25.74
CA PHE A 478 1.14 -21.26 26.82
C PHE A 478 0.29 -20.04 26.48
N GLN A 479 0.89 -19.00 25.90
CA GLN A 479 0.19 -17.81 25.45
C GLN A 479 -0.90 -18.15 24.43
N VAL A 480 -0.60 -18.96 23.42
CA VAL A 480 -1.58 -19.41 22.42
C VAL A 480 -2.71 -20.19 23.07
N LYS A 481 -2.40 -21.12 23.99
CA LYS A 481 -3.43 -21.87 24.74
C LYS A 481 -4.31 -20.94 25.57
N PHE A 482 -3.73 -19.93 26.22
CA PHE A 482 -4.44 -18.94 27.02
C PHE A 482 -5.38 -18.08 26.15
N ILE A 483 -4.90 -17.54 25.03
CA ILE A 483 -5.71 -16.74 24.09
C ILE A 483 -6.86 -17.57 23.52
N ASN A 484 -6.62 -18.83 23.14
CA ASN A 484 -7.70 -19.70 22.64
C ASN A 484 -8.80 -19.94 23.68
N LYS A 485 -8.46 -20.11 24.95
CA LYS A 485 -9.46 -20.21 26.04
C LYS A 485 -10.27 -18.93 26.20
N LEU A 486 -9.63 -17.76 26.10
CA LEU A 486 -10.35 -16.47 26.12
C LEU A 486 -11.27 -16.32 24.91
N LEU A 487 -10.85 -16.79 23.74
CA LEU A 487 -11.65 -16.79 22.52
C LEU A 487 -12.88 -17.69 22.66
N ASP A 488 -12.72 -18.92 23.17
CA ASP A 488 -13.83 -19.84 23.40
C ASP A 488 -14.84 -19.27 24.41
N LEU A 489 -14.33 -18.65 25.48
CA LEU A 489 -15.12 -17.93 26.47
C LEU A 489 -15.89 -16.75 25.88
N ALA A 490 -15.24 -15.93 25.05
CA ALA A 490 -15.87 -14.81 24.36
C ALA A 490 -16.96 -15.27 23.40
N LYS A 491 -16.72 -16.34 22.62
CA LYS A 491 -17.71 -16.94 21.73
C LYS A 491 -18.91 -17.48 22.49
N MET A 492 -18.67 -18.20 23.59
CA MET A 492 -19.73 -18.72 24.46
C MET A 492 -20.63 -17.59 25.00
N VAL A 493 -20.03 -16.52 25.54
CA VAL A 493 -20.76 -15.35 26.06
C VAL A 493 -21.55 -14.65 24.96
N LYS A 494 -20.95 -14.47 23.77
CA LYS A 494 -21.57 -13.79 22.63
C LYS A 494 -22.75 -14.59 22.03
N GLN A 495 -22.65 -15.93 22.02
CA GLN A 495 -23.71 -16.82 21.53
C GLN A 495 -24.86 -17.01 22.54
N SER A 496 -24.60 -16.77 23.83
CA SER A 496 -25.60 -16.86 24.89
C SER A 496 -26.72 -15.86 24.67
N LYS A 497 -27.99 -16.31 24.64
CA LYS A 497 -29.18 -15.44 24.52
C LYS A 497 -29.64 -14.87 25.87
N GLU A 498 -28.90 -15.15 26.94
CA GLU A 498 -29.23 -14.73 28.30
C GLU A 498 -29.05 -13.23 28.53
N SER A 499 -29.60 -12.73 29.65
CA SER A 499 -29.39 -11.36 30.10
C SER A 499 -27.93 -11.11 30.51
N ARG A 500 -27.49 -9.85 30.46
CA ARG A 500 -26.11 -9.47 30.83
C ARG A 500 -25.68 -9.97 32.22
N PRO A 501 -26.48 -9.86 33.30
CA PRO A 501 -26.10 -10.39 34.61
C PRO A 501 -25.82 -11.90 34.58
N ARG A 502 -26.65 -12.69 33.89
CA ARG A 502 -26.44 -14.13 33.73
C ARG A 502 -25.20 -14.45 32.89
N ARG A 503 -24.92 -13.65 31.85
CA ARG A 503 -23.67 -13.80 31.08
C ARG A 503 -22.42 -13.50 31.93
N ILE A 504 -22.51 -12.53 32.87
CA ILE A 504 -21.42 -12.26 33.82
C ILE A 504 -21.24 -13.43 34.78
N GLU A 505 -22.33 -14.02 35.28
CA GLU A 505 -22.27 -15.23 36.10
C GLU A 505 -21.63 -16.40 35.33
N GLN A 506 -22.07 -16.67 34.11
CA GLN A 506 -21.47 -17.68 33.21
C GLN A 506 -19.96 -17.44 32.98
N LEU A 507 -19.56 -16.17 32.77
CA LEU A 507 -18.16 -15.78 32.64
C LEU A 507 -17.36 -16.12 33.90
N ARG A 508 -17.89 -15.76 35.08
CA ARG A 508 -17.24 -15.98 36.38
C ARG A 508 -17.13 -17.46 36.73
N ASP A 509 -18.17 -18.23 36.45
CA ASP A 509 -18.19 -19.68 36.65
C ASP A 509 -17.16 -20.36 35.75
N TYR A 510 -17.11 -19.97 34.48
CA TYR A 510 -16.13 -20.52 33.54
C TYR A 510 -14.69 -20.22 33.97
N VAL A 511 -14.40 -19.00 34.42
CA VAL A 511 -13.05 -18.63 34.89
C VAL A 511 -12.69 -19.37 36.19
N SER A 512 -13.66 -19.61 37.08
CA SER A 512 -13.46 -20.27 38.37
C SER A 512 -13.35 -21.79 38.26
N ASP A 513 -13.92 -22.39 37.22
CA ASP A 513 -13.89 -23.84 37.00
C ASP A 513 -12.43 -24.33 36.83
N PRO A 514 -11.93 -25.23 37.71
CA PRO A 514 -10.58 -25.75 37.63
C PRO A 514 -10.26 -26.45 36.31
N ARG A 515 -11.27 -27.00 35.61
CA ARG A 515 -11.11 -27.69 34.32
C ARG A 515 -10.66 -26.74 33.21
N ASN A 516 -10.97 -25.45 33.34
CA ASN A 516 -10.59 -24.44 32.36
C ASN A 516 -9.19 -23.86 32.61
N GLU A 517 -8.56 -24.14 33.77
CA GLU A 517 -7.22 -23.68 34.17
C GLU A 517 -7.00 -22.16 33.93
N LEU A 518 -8.03 -21.34 34.20
CA LEU A 518 -7.95 -19.87 34.10
C LEU A 518 -7.80 -19.20 35.46
N ALA A 519 -8.35 -19.78 36.53
CA ALA A 519 -8.22 -19.26 37.88
C ALA A 519 -6.76 -19.23 38.39
N SER A 520 -5.98 -20.24 37.99
CA SER A 520 -4.55 -20.40 38.31
C SER A 520 -3.87 -21.24 37.22
N PHE A 521 -2.69 -20.84 36.78
CA PHE A 521 -1.85 -21.55 35.82
C PHE A 521 -0.37 -21.21 36.01
N LEU A 522 0.52 -21.94 35.32
CA LEU A 522 1.97 -21.71 35.42
C LEU A 522 2.35 -20.28 35.00
N PRO A 523 3.34 -19.63 35.65
CA PRO A 523 3.77 -18.29 35.28
C PRO A 523 4.01 -18.14 33.78
N THR A 524 3.19 -17.29 33.15
CA THR A 524 3.18 -17.08 31.70
C THR A 524 3.38 -15.60 31.40
N ILE A 525 4.23 -15.29 30.44
CA ILE A 525 4.43 -13.91 29.96
C ILE A 525 3.16 -13.44 29.25
N LEU A 526 2.65 -12.26 29.62
CA LEU A 526 1.44 -11.69 29.03
C LEU A 526 1.70 -11.27 27.56
N PRO A 527 0.93 -11.75 26.57
CA PRO A 527 1.16 -11.40 25.16
C PRO A 527 1.15 -9.90 24.87
N ILE A 528 0.20 -9.18 25.44
CA ILE A 528 0.00 -7.75 25.15
C ILE A 528 1.02 -6.84 25.85
N ASP A 529 1.67 -7.36 26.90
CA ASP A 529 2.74 -6.68 27.62
C ASP A 529 3.72 -7.71 28.18
N PRO A 530 4.78 -8.04 27.42
CA PRO A 530 5.71 -9.09 27.79
C PRO A 530 6.61 -8.73 28.99
N THR A 531 6.46 -7.53 29.56
CA THR A 531 7.10 -7.15 30.84
C THR A 531 6.35 -7.69 32.05
N VAL A 532 5.11 -8.16 31.86
CA VAL A 532 4.22 -8.65 32.91
C VAL A 532 4.12 -10.17 32.85
N VAL A 533 4.31 -10.83 34.00
CA VAL A 533 4.09 -12.28 34.17
C VAL A 533 2.80 -12.51 34.93
N ILE A 534 1.92 -13.32 34.36
CA ILE A 534 0.60 -13.66 34.89
C ILE A 534 0.54 -15.10 35.37
N VAL A 535 -0.28 -15.35 36.40
CA VAL A 535 -0.39 -16.65 37.08
C VAL A 535 -1.85 -17.14 37.21
N GLY A 536 -2.82 -16.38 36.71
CA GLY A 536 -4.24 -16.71 36.85
C GLY A 536 -5.15 -15.52 36.58
N CYS A 537 -6.44 -15.69 36.82
CA CYS A 537 -7.47 -14.65 36.74
C CYS A 537 -8.21 -14.49 38.08
N VAL A 538 -8.69 -13.27 38.35
CA VAL A 538 -9.61 -12.95 39.45
C VAL A 538 -11.04 -13.00 38.92
N ALA A 539 -11.71 -14.14 39.07
CA ALA A 539 -13.04 -14.36 38.49
C ALA A 539 -14.05 -13.30 38.94
N GLU A 540 -14.09 -12.97 40.24
CA GLU A 540 -15.07 -12.04 40.82
C GLU A 540 -15.04 -10.63 40.20
N GLU A 541 -13.88 -10.19 39.73
CA GLU A 541 -13.71 -8.86 39.11
C GLU A 541 -13.93 -8.87 37.58
N CYS A 542 -14.08 -10.05 36.97
CA CYS A 542 -14.40 -10.18 35.55
C CYS A 542 -15.84 -9.72 35.26
N THR A 543 -16.03 -9.05 34.12
CA THR A 543 -17.36 -8.58 33.69
C THR A 543 -17.48 -8.51 32.17
N VAL A 544 -18.69 -8.26 31.67
CA VAL A 544 -19.00 -8.07 30.25
C VAL A 544 -19.42 -6.62 30.04
N PHE A 545 -18.83 -5.92 29.07
CA PHE A 545 -19.19 -4.52 28.78
C PHE A 545 -20.58 -4.41 28.14
N LYS A 546 -21.22 -3.26 28.34
CA LYS A 546 -22.52 -2.91 27.73
C LYS A 546 -22.31 -2.36 26.31
N SER A 547 -21.78 -3.20 25.41
CA SER A 547 -21.54 -2.87 24.00
C SER A 547 -22.11 -3.96 23.09
N SER A 548 -22.40 -3.62 21.83
CA SER A 548 -22.94 -4.54 20.81
C SER A 548 -22.06 -5.77 20.62
N MET A 549 -20.74 -5.60 20.67
CA MET A 549 -19.75 -6.67 20.53
C MET A 549 -19.47 -7.44 21.83
N GLN A 550 -20.08 -7.03 22.95
CA GLN A 550 -20.00 -7.69 24.26
C GLN A 550 -18.57 -8.08 24.69
N PRO A 551 -17.59 -7.15 24.66
CA PRO A 551 -16.23 -7.48 25.02
C PRO A 551 -16.10 -7.85 26.50
N LEU A 552 -15.13 -8.71 26.79
CA LEU A 552 -14.90 -9.26 28.14
C LEU A 552 -13.84 -8.44 28.87
N LYS A 553 -14.13 -7.99 30.09
CA LYS A 553 -13.11 -7.52 31.03
C LYS A 553 -12.61 -8.72 31.83
N ILE A 554 -11.34 -9.08 31.65
CA ILE A 554 -10.67 -10.16 32.39
C ILE A 554 -9.62 -9.53 33.31
N VAL A 555 -9.70 -9.81 34.61
CA VAL A 555 -8.72 -9.31 35.58
C VAL A 555 -7.68 -10.39 35.83
N LEU A 556 -6.42 -10.13 35.43
CA LEU A 556 -5.34 -11.09 35.55
C LEU A 556 -4.59 -10.91 36.88
N LYS A 557 -4.16 -12.01 37.48
CA LYS A 557 -3.27 -12.03 38.65
C LYS A 557 -1.84 -11.99 38.15
N THR A 558 -1.06 -11.04 38.64
CA THR A 558 0.38 -10.94 38.34
C THR A 558 1.18 -11.76 39.34
N GLN A 559 2.37 -12.21 38.94
CA GLN A 559 3.28 -12.95 39.83
C GLN A 559 3.71 -12.12 41.06
N GLY A 560 3.74 -10.78 40.93
CA GLY A 560 4.06 -9.85 42.02
C GLY A 560 2.92 -9.59 43.02
N GLY A 561 1.77 -10.27 42.90
CA GLY A 561 0.62 -10.11 43.80
C GLY A 561 -0.34 -8.98 43.45
N GLY A 562 -0.07 -8.21 42.39
CA GLY A 562 -0.99 -7.20 41.84
C GLY A 562 -1.95 -7.76 40.78
N THR A 563 -2.81 -6.90 40.23
CA THR A 563 -3.73 -7.25 39.13
C THR A 563 -3.41 -6.48 37.84
N TYR A 564 -3.69 -7.10 36.70
CA TYR A 564 -3.57 -6.48 35.37
C TYR A 564 -4.86 -6.72 34.59
N PRO A 565 -5.79 -5.75 34.55
CA PRO A 565 -7.05 -5.93 33.83
C PRO A 565 -6.87 -5.74 32.32
N ILE A 566 -7.50 -6.62 31.54
CA ILE A 566 -7.53 -6.55 30.08
C ILE A 566 -8.97 -6.56 29.57
N ILE A 567 -9.18 -5.99 28.39
CA ILE A 567 -10.38 -6.12 27.59
C ILE A 567 -10.07 -7.07 26.43
N PHE A 568 -10.79 -8.18 26.35
CA PHE A 568 -10.71 -9.11 25.22
C PHE A 568 -11.91 -8.88 24.28
N LYS A 569 -11.62 -8.61 23.01
CA LYS A 569 -12.64 -8.40 21.96
C LYS A 569 -12.61 -9.56 20.96
N SER A 570 -13.79 -10.05 20.59
CA SER A 570 -13.95 -11.09 19.57
C SER A 570 -14.94 -10.68 18.47
N GLY A 571 -14.51 -10.84 17.22
CA GLY A 571 -15.21 -10.36 16.01
C GLY A 571 -15.00 -8.88 15.71
N ASP A 572 -13.88 -8.30 16.16
CA ASP A 572 -13.48 -6.90 15.94
C ASP A 572 -11.99 -6.86 15.54
N ASP A 573 -11.65 -6.08 14.50
CA ASP A 573 -10.29 -6.01 13.97
C ASP A 573 -9.46 -4.96 14.70
N LEU A 574 -8.70 -5.39 15.70
CA LEU A 574 -7.88 -4.50 16.53
C LEU A 574 -6.57 -4.05 15.87
N ARG A 575 -6.26 -4.47 14.64
CA ARG A 575 -5.01 -4.04 13.97
C ARG A 575 -4.98 -2.54 13.75
N GLN A 576 -6.15 -1.92 13.54
CA GLN A 576 -6.27 -0.47 13.40
C GLN A 576 -5.96 0.26 14.71
N ASP A 577 -6.60 -0.11 15.82
CA ASP A 577 -6.31 0.45 17.14
C ASP A 577 -4.85 0.22 17.52
N GLN A 578 -4.31 -0.97 17.23
CA GLN A 578 -2.91 -1.31 17.49
C GLN A 578 -1.95 -0.37 16.75
N LEU A 579 -2.19 -0.12 15.46
CA LEU A 579 -1.38 0.82 14.69
C LEU A 579 -1.47 2.24 15.29
N VAL A 580 -2.67 2.72 15.59
CA VAL A 580 -2.87 4.08 16.10
C VAL A 580 -2.19 4.27 17.45
N ILE A 581 -2.35 3.31 18.37
CA ILE A 581 -1.67 3.32 19.66
C ILE A 581 -0.15 3.27 19.51
N GLN A 582 0.37 2.45 18.60
CA GLN A 582 1.82 2.39 18.32
C GLN A 582 2.34 3.74 17.82
N ILE A 583 1.58 4.43 16.95
CA ILE A 583 1.94 5.78 16.50
C ILE A 583 1.85 6.80 17.64
N ILE A 584 0.88 6.68 18.54
CA ILE A 584 0.81 7.52 19.76
C ILE A 584 2.02 7.26 20.67
N GLN A 585 2.46 6.00 20.84
CA GLN A 585 3.67 5.66 21.60
C GLN A 585 4.91 6.31 20.99
N LEU A 586 5.05 6.26 19.67
CA LEU A 586 6.13 6.92 18.95
C LEU A 586 6.07 8.44 19.16
N MET A 587 4.91 9.07 18.97
CA MET A 587 4.75 10.51 19.16
C MET A 587 5.07 10.94 20.59
N ASP A 588 4.63 10.19 21.60
CA ASP A 588 4.97 10.43 23.01
C ASP A 588 6.49 10.35 23.24
N GLN A 589 7.17 9.34 22.69
CA GLN A 589 8.62 9.24 22.80
C GLN A 589 9.36 10.40 22.10
N LEU A 590 8.91 10.81 20.91
CA LEU A 590 9.47 11.95 20.20
C LEU A 590 9.31 13.25 21.01
N LEU A 591 8.17 13.44 21.66
CA LEU A 591 7.93 14.59 22.55
C LEU A 591 8.82 14.53 23.80
N ARG A 592 8.93 13.36 24.43
CA ARG A 592 9.80 13.14 25.62
C ARG A 592 11.28 13.37 25.31
N ASN A 593 11.75 13.02 24.11
CA ASN A 593 13.13 13.28 23.69
C ASN A 593 13.45 14.79 23.66
N GLU A 594 12.45 15.63 23.40
CA GLU A 594 12.54 17.10 23.48
C GLU A 594 12.15 17.65 24.87
N ASN A 595 12.16 16.80 25.90
CA ASN A 595 11.79 17.11 27.29
C ASN A 595 10.33 17.59 27.46
N LEU A 596 9.44 17.22 26.54
CA LEU A 596 8.02 17.56 26.60
C LEU A 596 7.19 16.34 27.00
N ASP A 597 7.04 16.11 28.31
CA ASP A 597 6.12 15.09 28.83
C ASP A 597 4.68 15.63 28.85
N LEU A 598 3.87 15.15 27.91
CA LEU A 598 2.44 15.49 27.83
C LEU A 598 1.54 14.54 28.62
N LYS A 599 2.10 13.65 29.44
CA LYS A 599 1.32 12.70 30.27
C LYS A 599 0.35 11.85 29.45
N LEU A 600 0.73 11.49 28.23
CA LEU A 600 -0.04 10.58 27.38
C LEU A 600 -0.06 9.18 28.00
N THR A 601 -1.16 8.46 27.77
CA THR A 601 -1.36 7.10 28.30
C THR A 601 -1.62 6.12 27.17
N PRO A 602 -0.59 5.78 26.36
CA PRO A 602 -0.73 4.80 25.29
C PRO A 602 -0.83 3.38 25.88
N TYR A 603 -2.07 2.94 26.09
CA TYR A 603 -2.39 1.61 26.63
C TYR A 603 -1.98 0.49 25.68
N SER A 604 -1.65 -0.70 26.22
CA SER A 604 -1.22 -1.83 25.38
C SER A 604 -2.36 -2.42 24.54
N VAL A 605 -2.12 -2.68 23.25
CA VAL A 605 -3.08 -3.32 22.33
C VAL A 605 -2.36 -4.39 21.52
N LEU A 606 -2.99 -5.55 21.35
CA LEU A 606 -2.50 -6.62 20.52
C LEU A 606 -3.65 -7.34 19.80
N ALA A 607 -3.62 -7.32 18.47
CA ALA A 607 -4.39 -8.22 17.66
C ALA A 607 -3.82 -9.65 17.80
N THR A 608 -4.68 -10.62 18.07
CA THR A 608 -4.31 -12.04 18.17
C THR A 608 -4.73 -12.84 16.94
N SER A 609 -5.68 -12.31 16.18
CA SER A 609 -6.13 -12.80 14.86
C SER A 609 -6.58 -11.60 14.02
N PRO A 610 -6.94 -11.78 12.73
CA PRO A 610 -7.55 -10.71 11.93
C PRO A 610 -8.92 -10.21 12.45
N SER A 611 -9.52 -10.88 13.43
CA SER A 611 -10.85 -10.57 13.96
C SER A 611 -10.95 -10.57 15.49
N ASP A 612 -9.85 -10.76 16.21
CA ASP A 612 -9.85 -10.90 17.67
C ASP A 612 -8.57 -10.30 18.25
N GLY A 613 -8.65 -9.79 19.48
CA GLY A 613 -7.48 -9.33 20.20
C GLY A 613 -7.79 -8.82 21.59
N ALA A 614 -6.75 -8.29 22.23
CA ALA A 614 -6.80 -7.82 23.60
C ALA A 614 -6.21 -6.41 23.72
N MET A 615 -6.72 -5.66 24.68
CA MET A 615 -6.20 -4.35 25.05
C MET A 615 -6.15 -4.21 26.57
N GLN A 616 -5.21 -3.40 27.07
CA GLN A 616 -5.12 -3.08 28.48
C GLN A 616 -6.34 -2.25 28.91
N PHE A 617 -6.91 -2.61 30.05
CA PHE A 617 -7.93 -1.79 30.70
C PHE A 617 -7.23 -0.77 31.61
N VAL A 618 -7.36 0.52 31.30
CA VAL A 618 -6.92 1.60 32.19
C VAL A 618 -8.08 1.95 33.13
N PRO A 619 -7.94 2.02 34.47
CA PRO A 619 -9.01 2.47 35.35
C PRO A 619 -9.44 3.91 35.04
N ASN A 620 -10.69 4.10 34.63
CA ASN A 620 -11.18 5.37 34.11
C ASN A 620 -12.70 5.52 34.26
N GLU A 621 -13.18 6.73 33.99
CA GLU A 621 -14.56 7.01 33.67
C GLU A 621 -14.68 7.67 32.29
N THR A 622 -15.80 7.45 31.60
CA THR A 622 -16.09 8.20 30.37
C THR A 622 -16.41 9.66 30.69
N VAL A 623 -16.02 10.61 29.84
CA VAL A 623 -16.34 12.02 30.03
C VAL A 623 -17.86 12.23 30.06
N ALA A 624 -18.62 11.46 29.27
CA ALA A 624 -20.09 11.45 29.32
C ALA A 624 -20.62 11.12 30.73
N HIS A 625 -20.09 10.07 31.37
CA HIS A 625 -20.46 9.69 32.73
C HIS A 625 -20.01 10.75 33.75
N VAL A 626 -18.79 11.27 33.62
CA VAL A 626 -18.26 12.34 34.49
C VAL A 626 -19.20 13.56 34.48
N ILE A 627 -19.65 13.99 33.31
CA ILE A 627 -20.57 15.13 33.19
C ILE A 627 -21.96 14.79 33.75
N GLY A 628 -22.46 13.58 33.48
CA GLY A 628 -23.78 13.14 33.92
C GLY A 628 -23.91 13.00 35.44
N GLU A 629 -22.92 12.36 36.09
CA GLU A 629 -22.96 12.06 37.53
C GLU A 629 -22.34 13.16 38.40
N TYR A 630 -21.22 13.75 37.95
CA TYR A 630 -20.46 14.72 38.75
C TYR A 630 -20.74 16.17 38.36
N HIS A 631 -21.58 16.38 37.35
CA HIS A 631 -21.93 17.70 36.82
C HIS A 631 -20.71 18.50 36.30
N GLY A 632 -19.63 17.81 35.91
CA GLY A 632 -18.46 18.41 35.28
C GLY A 632 -17.14 17.75 35.67
N ILE A 633 -16.09 18.06 34.91
CA ILE A 633 -14.74 17.51 35.11
C ILE A 633 -14.09 18.07 36.39
N LEU A 634 -14.20 19.37 36.64
CA LEU A 634 -13.65 20.01 37.83
C LEU A 634 -14.19 19.38 39.13
N PRO A 635 -15.52 19.23 39.33
CA PRO A 635 -16.07 18.53 40.49
C PRO A 635 -15.57 17.09 40.65
N PHE A 636 -15.46 16.33 39.55
CA PHE A 636 -14.93 14.97 39.57
C PHE A 636 -13.47 14.95 40.05
N LEU A 637 -12.59 15.77 39.48
CA LEU A 637 -11.20 15.86 39.92
C LEU A 637 -11.09 16.32 41.38
N ARG A 638 -11.97 17.22 41.82
CA ARG A 638 -12.04 17.69 43.20
C ARG A 638 -12.44 16.58 44.18
N LYS A 639 -13.38 15.71 43.80
CA LYS A 639 -13.83 14.59 44.65
C LYS A 639 -12.68 13.63 44.99
N TYR A 640 -11.82 13.32 44.02
CA TYR A 640 -10.73 12.35 44.19
C TYR A 640 -9.40 13.00 44.59
N ASN A 641 -9.18 14.29 44.28
CA ASN A 641 -7.91 14.99 44.49
C ASN A 641 -8.09 16.41 45.05
N ALA A 642 -8.92 16.55 46.09
CA ALA A 642 -9.15 17.84 46.75
C ALA A 642 -7.85 18.44 47.31
N ASP A 643 -7.67 19.74 47.08
CA ASP A 643 -6.68 20.58 47.75
C ASP A 643 -7.27 21.98 47.96
N THR A 644 -7.55 22.32 49.22
CA THR A 644 -8.19 23.59 49.59
C THR A 644 -7.30 24.80 49.33
N ASN A 645 -5.98 24.62 49.23
CA ASN A 645 -5.04 25.71 48.99
C ASN A 645 -4.80 25.96 47.50
N ALA A 646 -5.27 25.08 46.62
CA ALA A 646 -5.10 25.21 45.18
C ALA A 646 -6.22 26.06 44.55
N PRO A 647 -5.95 26.86 43.49
CA PRO A 647 -6.89 27.80 42.89
C PRO A 647 -8.25 27.21 42.46
N TYR A 648 -8.26 25.92 42.09
CA TYR A 648 -9.45 25.22 41.61
C TYR A 648 -9.99 24.17 42.60
N GLY A 649 -9.43 24.13 43.81
CA GLY A 649 -9.74 23.10 44.81
C GLY A 649 -9.17 21.71 44.49
N VAL A 650 -8.31 21.60 43.48
CA VAL A 650 -7.73 20.35 42.96
C VAL A 650 -6.20 20.45 43.07
N LYS A 651 -5.54 19.36 43.47
CA LYS A 651 -4.07 19.26 43.46
C LYS A 651 -3.49 19.76 42.13
N VAL A 652 -2.48 20.63 42.22
CA VAL A 652 -1.87 21.29 41.04
C VAL A 652 -1.31 20.26 40.05
N GLU A 653 -0.70 19.18 40.55
CA GLU A 653 -0.13 18.09 39.76
C GLU A 653 -1.18 17.36 38.91
N VAL A 654 -2.37 17.12 39.47
CA VAL A 654 -3.49 16.44 38.79
C VAL A 654 -4.07 17.34 37.70
N MET A 655 -4.21 18.63 37.99
CA MET A 655 -4.66 19.61 36.99
C MET A 655 -3.63 19.77 35.86
N ASP A 656 -2.34 19.79 36.17
CA ASP A 656 -1.28 19.84 35.16
C ASP A 656 -1.26 18.58 34.28
N THR A 657 -1.44 17.39 34.86
CA THR A 657 -1.61 16.12 34.12
C THR A 657 -2.81 16.18 33.17
N PHE A 658 -3.95 16.70 33.63
CA PHE A 658 -5.14 16.88 32.79
C PHE A 658 -4.89 17.83 31.63
N VAL A 659 -4.32 19.02 31.90
CA VAL A 659 -4.01 20.02 30.87
C VAL A 659 -3.02 19.48 29.83
N ARG A 660 -1.95 18.82 30.27
CA ARG A 660 -0.93 18.23 29.40
C ARG A 660 -1.48 17.11 28.51
N SER A 661 -2.23 16.18 29.10
CA SER A 661 -2.79 15.05 28.37
C SER A 661 -3.86 15.49 27.37
N CYS A 662 -4.70 16.47 27.73
CA CYS A 662 -5.60 17.12 26.76
C CYS A 662 -4.85 17.76 25.59
N ALA A 663 -3.75 18.49 25.84
CA ALA A 663 -2.96 19.11 24.78
C ALA A 663 -2.33 18.07 23.84
N GLY A 664 -1.75 17.01 24.39
CA GLY A 664 -1.15 15.92 23.61
C GLY A 664 -2.16 15.20 22.73
N TYR A 665 -3.30 14.77 23.29
CA TYR A 665 -4.33 14.10 22.48
C TYR A 665 -4.99 15.04 21.47
N ALA A 666 -5.14 16.34 21.75
CA ALA A 666 -5.67 17.31 20.79
C ALA A 666 -4.78 17.41 19.54
N VAL A 667 -3.46 17.50 19.72
CA VAL A 667 -2.50 17.56 18.60
C VAL A 667 -2.43 16.22 17.86
N ILE A 668 -2.32 15.10 18.58
CA ILE A 668 -2.15 13.79 17.93
C ILE A 668 -3.41 13.39 17.15
N THR A 669 -4.60 13.60 17.73
CA THR A 669 -5.85 13.26 17.03
C THR A 669 -6.12 14.17 15.84
N TYR A 670 -5.67 15.43 15.90
CA TYR A 670 -5.62 16.31 14.73
C TYR A 670 -4.70 15.72 13.66
N LEU A 671 -3.43 15.41 13.97
CA LEU A 671 -2.46 14.91 12.97
C LEU A 671 -2.91 13.60 12.31
N LEU A 672 -3.49 12.68 13.10
CA LEU A 672 -3.99 11.39 12.61
C LEU A 672 -5.39 11.48 11.97
N GLY A 673 -6.06 12.62 12.09
CA GLY A 673 -7.42 12.82 11.59
C GLY A 673 -8.42 11.85 12.21
N VAL A 674 -8.37 11.67 13.53
CA VAL A 674 -9.23 10.70 14.24
C VAL A 674 -10.69 11.18 14.22
N GLY A 675 -11.56 10.31 13.71
CA GLY A 675 -13.02 10.43 13.61
C GLY A 675 -13.76 10.26 14.93
N ASP A 676 -15.05 10.57 14.97
CA ASP A 676 -15.99 10.11 16.01
C ASP A 676 -15.53 10.27 17.48
N ARG A 677 -15.15 11.50 17.88
CA ARG A 677 -14.72 11.81 19.26
C ARG A 677 -15.87 12.36 20.10
N HIS A 678 -16.91 11.56 20.28
CA HIS A 678 -17.97 11.88 21.22
C HIS A 678 -17.56 11.59 22.67
N LEU A 679 -18.32 12.10 23.64
CA LEU A 679 -17.97 12.06 25.06
C LEU A 679 -17.84 10.64 25.65
N GLU A 680 -18.41 9.61 25.02
CA GLU A 680 -18.21 8.21 25.45
C GLU A 680 -16.86 7.61 25.01
N ASN A 681 -16.22 8.15 23.97
CA ASN A 681 -14.89 7.70 23.48
C ASN A 681 -13.73 8.47 24.12
N LEU A 682 -14.06 9.36 25.05
CA LEU A 682 -13.11 10.17 25.79
C LEU A 682 -13.14 9.71 27.25
N LEU A 683 -11.98 9.36 27.77
CA LEU A 683 -11.85 8.81 29.11
C LEU A 683 -11.03 9.76 29.98
N LEU A 684 -11.36 9.76 31.27
CA LEU A 684 -10.65 10.48 32.30
C LEU A 684 -10.34 9.54 33.46
N THR A 685 -9.08 9.45 33.85
CA THR A 685 -8.65 8.68 35.01
C THR A 685 -8.80 9.50 36.29
N PHE A 686 -8.81 8.81 37.43
CA PHE A 686 -8.97 9.44 38.75
C PHE A 686 -7.80 10.35 39.14
N ASP A 687 -6.62 10.19 38.53
CA ASP A 687 -5.42 11.00 38.73
C ASP A 687 -5.22 12.08 37.64
N GLY A 688 -6.22 12.28 36.77
CA GLY A 688 -6.27 13.39 35.83
C GLY A 688 -5.72 13.10 34.43
N HIS A 689 -5.32 11.87 34.10
CA HIS A 689 -4.97 11.53 32.73
C HIS A 689 -6.21 11.51 31.84
N PHE A 690 -6.17 12.30 30.78
CA PHE A 690 -7.14 12.28 29.70
C PHE A 690 -6.64 11.39 28.56
N LEU A 691 -7.50 10.51 28.04
CA LEU A 691 -7.13 9.61 26.94
C LEU A 691 -8.31 9.34 26.00
N HIS A 692 -7.99 9.07 24.74
CA HIS A 692 -8.95 8.68 23.71
C HIS A 692 -8.95 7.17 23.54
N ILE A 693 -10.11 6.58 23.28
CA ILE A 693 -10.28 5.18 22.90
C ILE A 693 -11.06 5.04 21.61
N ASP A 694 -11.14 3.80 21.10
CA ASP A 694 -11.88 3.41 19.91
C ASP A 694 -11.42 4.19 18.67
N PHE A 695 -10.41 3.71 17.98
CA PHE A 695 -9.88 4.40 16.79
C PHE A 695 -10.51 3.88 15.50
N GLY A 696 -11.78 3.45 15.53
CA GLY A 696 -12.51 2.90 14.38
C GLY A 696 -12.62 3.85 13.17
N TYR A 697 -12.46 5.16 13.36
CA TYR A 697 -12.44 6.17 12.30
C TYR A 697 -11.14 6.98 12.37
N ILE A 698 -10.33 6.96 11.31
CA ILE A 698 -9.04 7.67 11.23
C ILE A 698 -8.86 8.27 9.83
N LEU A 699 -7.79 9.05 9.63
CA LEU A 699 -7.41 9.62 8.32
C LEU A 699 -8.52 10.50 7.72
N GLY A 700 -9.24 11.22 8.58
CA GLY A 700 -10.29 12.17 8.19
C GLY A 700 -11.67 11.55 8.00
N GLN A 701 -11.82 10.24 8.17
CA GLN A 701 -13.15 9.61 8.18
C GLN A 701 -13.91 10.00 9.45
N ASP A 702 -15.21 10.24 9.30
CA ASP A 702 -16.11 10.54 10.42
C ASP A 702 -17.54 10.12 10.05
N PRO A 703 -18.32 9.57 11.00
CA PRO A 703 -19.73 9.28 10.77
C PRO A 703 -20.57 10.57 10.62
N LYS A 704 -20.11 11.72 11.13
CA LYS A 704 -20.83 12.99 11.04
C LYS A 704 -20.39 13.79 9.81
N PRO A 705 -21.34 14.45 9.10
CA PRO A 705 -21.00 15.36 8.02
C PRO A 705 -20.29 16.60 8.57
N PHE A 706 -19.24 17.06 7.88
CA PHE A 706 -18.46 18.27 8.19
C PHE A 706 -17.95 18.35 9.64
N PRO A 707 -17.19 17.34 10.11
CA PRO A 707 -16.66 17.36 11.47
C PRO A 707 -15.63 18.48 11.64
N PRO A 708 -15.55 19.13 12.82
CA PRO A 708 -14.47 20.07 13.11
C PRO A 708 -13.12 19.35 13.06
N MET A 709 -12.09 20.03 12.54
CA MET A 709 -10.78 19.41 12.36
C MET A 709 -10.05 19.12 13.67
N ILE A 710 -10.23 19.98 14.69
CA ILE A 710 -9.80 19.75 16.06
C ILE A 710 -11.03 19.45 16.90
N LYS A 711 -11.02 18.31 17.59
CA LYS A 711 -12.14 17.83 18.40
C LYS A 711 -11.86 18.08 19.87
N LEU A 712 -12.14 19.31 20.30
CA LEU A 712 -11.99 19.75 21.68
C LEU A 712 -13.38 20.05 22.27
N PRO A 713 -14.01 19.10 22.99
CA PRO A 713 -15.28 19.37 23.65
C PRO A 713 -15.17 20.50 24.65
N ILE A 714 -16.18 21.37 24.69
CA ILE A 714 -16.24 22.51 25.61
C ILE A 714 -16.04 22.10 27.09
N HIS A 715 -16.52 20.91 27.45
CA HIS A 715 -16.38 20.38 28.82
C HIS A 715 -14.92 20.23 29.27
N LEU A 716 -13.98 20.00 28.34
CA LEU A 716 -12.55 19.97 28.67
C LEU A 716 -12.05 21.35 29.05
N ILE A 717 -12.46 22.39 28.32
CA ILE A 717 -12.12 23.79 28.58
C ILE A 717 -12.73 24.26 29.90
N ASP A 718 -14.00 23.91 30.14
CA ASP A 718 -14.65 24.16 31.43
C ASP A 718 -13.86 23.49 32.57
N GLY A 719 -13.39 22.26 32.37
CA GLY A 719 -12.53 21.53 33.31
C GLY A 719 -11.18 22.20 33.58
N MET A 720 -10.66 23.00 32.64
CA MET A 720 -9.43 23.79 32.84
C MET A 720 -9.67 25.07 33.65
N GLY A 721 -10.92 25.50 33.80
CA GLY A 721 -11.30 26.78 34.41
C GLY A 721 -11.83 27.81 33.40
N GLY A 722 -12.09 27.41 32.15
CA GLY A 722 -12.62 28.27 31.08
C GLY A 722 -11.53 28.90 30.20
N ILE A 723 -11.97 29.59 29.14
CA ILE A 723 -11.10 30.20 28.12
C ILE A 723 -10.18 31.31 28.63
N THR A 724 -10.51 31.94 29.76
CA THR A 724 -9.69 33.00 30.38
C THR A 724 -8.74 32.46 31.44
N SER A 725 -8.69 31.14 31.66
CA SER A 725 -7.86 30.53 32.69
C SER A 725 -6.39 30.42 32.28
N ASP A 726 -5.47 30.53 33.25
CA ASP A 726 -4.04 30.26 33.03
C ASP A 726 -3.79 28.84 32.51
N ASN A 727 -4.64 27.88 32.89
CA ASN A 727 -4.57 26.50 32.41
C ASN A 727 -4.89 26.39 30.92
N TYR A 728 -5.87 27.16 30.42
CA TYR A 728 -6.17 27.20 28.99
C TYR A 728 -5.01 27.83 28.19
N VAL A 729 -4.38 28.87 28.73
CA VAL A 729 -3.17 29.46 28.12
C VAL A 729 -2.03 28.42 28.06
N LYS A 730 -1.81 27.67 29.15
CA LYS A 730 -0.84 26.55 29.18
C LYS A 730 -1.20 25.46 28.17
N PHE A 731 -2.46 25.07 28.08
CA PHE A 731 -2.95 24.11 27.09
C PHE A 731 -2.59 24.55 25.66
N CYS A 732 -2.88 25.79 25.28
CA CYS A 732 -2.50 26.32 23.96
C CYS A 732 -0.98 26.28 23.75
N SER A 733 -0.19 26.68 24.74
CA SER A 733 1.27 26.63 24.68
C SER A 733 1.80 25.21 24.46
N TYR A 734 1.26 24.22 25.18
CA TYR A 734 1.63 22.81 24.97
C TYR A 734 1.22 22.32 23.59
N CYS A 735 0.03 22.68 23.11
CA CYS A 735 -0.44 22.37 21.77
C CYS A 735 0.53 22.89 20.68
N PHE A 736 0.96 24.14 20.76
CA PHE A 736 1.91 24.72 19.78
C PHE A 736 3.28 24.06 19.84
N THR A 737 3.79 23.82 21.05
CA THR A 737 5.11 23.18 21.24
C THR A 737 5.07 21.75 20.71
N ALA A 738 4.03 20.99 21.06
CA ALA A 738 3.85 19.61 20.61
C ALA A 738 3.68 19.51 19.09
N PHE A 739 2.85 20.37 18.49
CA PHE A 739 2.67 20.41 17.03
C PHE A 739 4.01 20.70 16.32
N THR A 740 4.78 21.67 16.79
CA THR A 740 6.07 22.04 16.21
C THR A 740 7.10 20.91 16.34
N THR A 741 7.18 20.28 17.51
CA THR A 741 8.07 19.14 17.76
C THR A 741 7.75 17.95 16.86
N LEU A 742 6.47 17.57 16.76
CA LEU A 742 6.04 16.47 15.89
C LEU A 742 6.23 16.81 14.41
N ARG A 743 6.03 18.08 14.03
CA ARG A 743 6.26 18.59 12.68
C ARG A 743 7.73 18.43 12.23
N ARG A 744 8.70 18.64 13.12
CA ARG A 744 10.14 18.41 12.82
C ARG A 744 10.46 16.93 12.58
N SER A 745 9.71 16.03 13.22
CA SER A 745 9.86 14.58 13.09
C SER A 745 8.88 13.95 12.09
N SER A 746 8.24 14.74 11.22
CA SER A 746 7.20 14.27 10.30
C SER A 746 7.70 13.18 9.35
N ASN A 747 8.96 13.24 8.92
CA ASN A 747 9.53 12.28 7.98
C ASN A 747 9.44 10.84 8.50
N LEU A 748 9.71 10.63 9.79
CA LEU A 748 9.61 9.31 10.42
C LEU A 748 8.17 8.80 10.44
N ILE A 749 7.23 9.65 10.85
CA ILE A 749 5.81 9.31 10.93
C ILE A 749 5.27 8.98 9.53
N LEU A 750 5.60 9.81 8.53
CA LEU A 750 5.20 9.59 7.14
C LEU A 750 5.84 8.32 6.55
N ALA A 751 7.10 8.03 6.86
CA ALA A 751 7.76 6.80 6.44
C ALA A 751 7.03 5.56 6.99
N LEU A 752 6.62 5.58 8.26
CA LEU A 752 5.85 4.48 8.85
C LEU A 752 4.48 4.30 8.20
N PHE A 753 3.75 5.39 7.92
CA PHE A 753 2.49 5.30 7.18
C PHE A 753 2.71 4.80 5.75
N SER A 754 3.82 5.16 5.10
CA SER A 754 4.15 4.68 3.75
C SER A 754 4.31 3.16 3.68
N LEU A 755 4.88 2.53 4.71
CA LEU A 755 5.01 1.07 4.81
C LEU A 755 3.66 0.37 5.00
N MET A 756 2.66 1.06 5.54
CA MET A 756 1.32 0.52 5.77
C MET A 756 0.37 0.67 4.57
N THR A 757 0.77 1.36 3.51
CA THR A 757 -0.09 1.70 2.34
C THR A 757 -0.81 0.50 1.70
N GLU A 758 -0.12 -0.63 1.55
CA GLU A 758 -0.72 -1.85 0.98
C GLU A 758 -1.27 -2.81 2.05
N SER A 759 -1.48 -2.35 3.28
CA SER A 759 -1.98 -3.22 4.35
C SER A 759 -3.45 -3.60 4.13
N SER A 760 -3.87 -4.66 4.83
CA SER A 760 -5.26 -5.13 4.84
C SER A 760 -6.07 -4.56 6.03
N ILE A 761 -5.59 -3.46 6.63
CA ILE A 761 -6.28 -2.76 7.72
C ILE A 761 -7.44 -1.93 7.13
N PRO A 762 -8.68 -2.02 7.64
CA PRO A 762 -9.89 -1.49 6.99
C PRO A 762 -9.79 -0.05 6.49
N ASN A 763 -9.52 0.93 7.37
CA ASN A 763 -9.49 2.34 6.94
C ASN A 763 -8.30 2.68 6.05
N ILE A 764 -7.19 1.96 6.18
CA ILE A 764 -6.03 2.13 5.30
C ILE A 764 -6.33 1.55 3.92
N MET A 765 -7.10 0.45 3.84
CA MET A 765 -7.58 -0.10 2.59
C MET A 765 -8.50 0.86 1.84
N THR A 766 -9.41 1.54 2.55
CA THR A 766 -10.32 2.53 1.94
C THR A 766 -9.56 3.72 1.36
N GLU A 767 -8.50 4.16 2.02
CA GLU A 767 -7.72 5.37 1.68
C GLU A 767 -6.41 5.05 0.95
N ARG A 768 -6.31 3.89 0.28
CA ARG A 768 -5.08 3.44 -0.39
C ARG A 768 -4.51 4.54 -1.29
N GLY A 769 -3.24 4.86 -1.08
CA GLY A 769 -2.53 5.94 -1.80
C GLY A 769 -2.76 7.35 -1.24
N GLN A 770 -3.88 7.63 -0.58
CA GLN A 770 -4.18 8.97 -0.02
C GLN A 770 -3.89 9.08 1.47
N ALA A 771 -3.85 7.97 2.21
CA ALA A 771 -3.61 7.95 3.65
C ALA A 771 -2.39 8.77 4.08
N VAL A 772 -1.27 8.62 3.37
CA VAL A 772 -0.03 9.34 3.69
C VAL A 772 -0.18 10.84 3.40
N HIS A 773 -0.78 11.19 2.26
CA HIS A 773 -1.04 12.58 1.88
C HIS A 773 -1.97 13.31 2.86
N LYS A 774 -3.00 12.65 3.38
CA LYS A 774 -3.90 13.26 4.38
C LYS A 774 -3.17 13.62 5.68
N VAL A 775 -2.26 12.75 6.12
CA VAL A 775 -1.41 13.02 7.31
C VAL A 775 -0.40 14.13 6.99
N GLU A 776 0.20 14.09 5.80
CA GLU A 776 1.13 15.11 5.30
C GLU A 776 0.53 16.52 5.26
N GLU A 777 -0.70 16.65 4.74
CA GLU A 777 -1.42 17.93 4.68
C GLU A 777 -1.66 18.52 6.06
N ARG A 778 -1.94 17.67 7.06
CA ARG A 778 -2.16 18.09 8.46
C ARG A 778 -0.88 18.55 9.14
N PHE A 779 0.29 18.04 8.71
CA PHE A 779 1.56 18.60 9.14
C PHE A 779 1.86 19.98 8.54
N CYS A 780 1.16 20.39 7.47
CA CYS A 780 1.38 21.66 6.78
C CYS A 780 2.83 21.84 6.27
N LEU A 781 3.42 20.78 5.68
CA LEU A 781 4.82 20.78 5.21
C LEU A 781 5.16 21.85 4.19
N ASN A 782 4.17 22.32 3.45
CA ASN A 782 4.29 23.42 2.49
C ASN A 782 4.38 24.82 3.13
N LEU A 783 4.11 24.96 4.43
CA LEU A 783 4.12 26.23 5.15
C LEU A 783 5.38 26.40 6.00
N THR A 784 5.78 27.65 6.24
CA THR A 784 6.82 27.96 7.23
C THR A 784 6.34 27.60 8.65
N GLU A 785 7.27 27.49 9.61
CA GLU A 785 6.93 27.19 11.01
C GLU A 785 5.92 28.21 11.59
N GLN A 786 6.11 29.50 11.30
CA GLN A 786 5.23 30.57 11.78
C GLN A 786 3.82 30.50 11.17
N GLU A 787 3.72 30.26 9.86
CA GLU A 787 2.43 30.12 9.17
C GLU A 787 1.69 28.86 9.62
N ALA A 788 2.40 27.76 9.83
CA ALA A 788 1.82 26.51 10.32
C ALA A 788 1.26 26.67 11.73
N ILE A 789 1.98 27.36 12.63
CA ILE A 789 1.49 27.68 13.99
C ILE A 789 0.26 28.58 13.93
N LEU A 790 0.27 29.63 13.08
CA LEU A 790 -0.87 30.52 12.92
C LEU A 790 -2.11 29.77 12.41
N ARG A 791 -1.94 28.91 11.40
CA ARG A 791 -3.01 28.04 10.90
C ARG A 791 -3.54 27.14 12.01
N PHE A 792 -2.65 26.48 12.75
CA PHE A 792 -3.06 25.59 13.84
C PHE A 792 -3.77 26.33 14.97
N LYS A 793 -3.33 27.55 15.31
CA LYS A 793 -4.01 28.42 16.26
C LYS A 793 -5.43 28.75 15.82
N ASN A 794 -5.62 29.17 14.57
CA ASN A 794 -6.94 29.45 14.02
C ASN A 794 -7.87 28.23 14.11
N LEU A 795 -7.34 27.00 13.91
CA LEU A 795 -8.13 25.78 14.09
C LEU A 795 -8.58 25.54 15.53
N ILE A 796 -7.76 25.89 16.52
CA ILE A 796 -8.15 25.83 17.93
C ILE A 796 -9.23 26.87 18.20
N ASP A 797 -9.00 28.12 17.77
CA ASP A 797 -9.94 29.23 17.97
C ASP A 797 -11.29 28.93 17.31
N ASP A 798 -11.32 28.41 16.08
CA ASP A 798 -12.53 27.99 15.37
C ASP A 798 -13.28 26.88 16.10
N SER A 799 -12.54 25.89 16.62
CA SER A 799 -13.12 24.80 17.42
C SER A 799 -13.81 25.34 18.67
N VAL A 800 -13.19 26.29 19.38
CA VAL A 800 -13.79 26.93 20.57
C VAL A 800 -14.96 27.85 20.22
N ASN A 801 -14.81 28.65 19.16
CA ASN A 801 -15.82 29.62 18.72
C ASN A 801 -17.11 28.94 18.24
N ALA A 802 -17.02 27.75 17.63
CA ALA A 802 -18.18 26.94 17.28
C ALA A 802 -19.07 26.60 18.50
N PHE A 803 -18.50 26.58 19.71
CA PHE A 803 -19.22 26.30 20.96
C PHE A 803 -19.56 27.56 21.78
N LEU A 804 -19.06 28.75 21.42
CA LEU A 804 -19.28 29.99 22.18
C LEU A 804 -20.76 30.34 22.43
N PRO A 805 -21.70 30.15 21.48
CA PRO A 805 -23.12 30.38 21.77
C PRO A 805 -23.64 29.56 22.95
N MET A 806 -23.21 28.30 23.05
CA MET A 806 -23.61 27.40 24.16
C MET A 806 -22.93 27.76 25.48
N VAL A 807 -21.71 28.32 25.44
CA VAL A 807 -20.97 28.79 26.62
C VAL A 807 -21.59 30.05 27.19
N ILE A 808 -21.94 31.01 26.32
CA ILE A 808 -22.61 32.25 26.70
C ILE A 808 -23.98 31.93 27.33
N ASP A 809 -24.74 30.99 26.79
CA ASP A 809 -26.00 30.54 27.38
C ASP A 809 -25.82 29.84 28.74
N ARG A 810 -24.74 29.06 28.92
CA ARG A 810 -24.40 28.45 30.22
C ARG A 810 -23.94 29.48 31.25
N LEU A 811 -23.13 30.46 30.86
CA LEU A 811 -22.71 31.56 31.73
C LEU A 811 -23.89 32.46 32.10
N HIS A 812 -24.81 32.72 31.17
CA HIS A 812 -26.03 33.46 31.46
C HIS A 812 -26.97 32.70 32.40
N SER A 813 -27.13 31.38 32.23
CA SER A 813 -27.97 30.58 33.14
C SER A 813 -27.35 30.44 34.54
N LEU A 814 -26.02 30.29 34.65
CA LEU A 814 -25.30 30.38 35.92
C LEU A 814 -25.44 31.77 36.55
N ALA A 815 -25.21 32.84 35.80
CA ALA A 815 -25.37 34.21 36.32
C ALA A 815 -26.81 34.53 36.74
N GLN A 816 -27.82 33.91 36.12
CA GLN A 816 -29.22 34.00 36.54
C GLN A 816 -29.49 33.18 37.81
N TYR A 817 -28.90 32.00 37.95
CA TYR A 817 -29.01 31.16 39.16
C TYR A 817 -28.39 31.83 40.40
N TRP A 818 -27.32 32.61 40.23
CA TRP A 818 -26.69 33.37 41.33
C TRP A 818 -27.38 34.73 41.62
N ARG A 819 -28.32 35.15 40.77
CA ARG A 819 -29.16 36.35 40.99
C ARG A 819 -30.54 36.00 41.55
N ALA A 820 -30.94 34.73 41.52
CA ALA A 820 -32.09 34.18 42.23
C ALA A 820 -31.65 33.69 43.61
#